data_AF-A0A9P7ESA7-F1
#
_entry.id   AF-A0A9P7ESA7-F1
#
_cell.length_a   1.000
_cell.length_b   1.000
_cell.length_c   1.000
_cell.angle_alpha   90.00
_cell.angle_beta   90.00
_cell.angle_gamma   90.00
#
_symmetry.space_group_name_H-M   'P 1'
#
loop_
_entity.id
_entity.type
_entity.pdbx_description
1 polymer ?
#
loop_
_entity_poly.entity_id
_entity_poly.type
_entity_poly.pdbx_seq_one_letter_code
_entity_poly.pdbx_strand_id
1 'polypeptide(L)'
;MDDGPVFPFSDSIHFSNDAGPHRLTSSQKRANQWRRWSEDVIPRMIVPYLSHIQETVSLHHANMPAIRHRTDGECRTGCRTPFEEITIIACPCSPALLQLLRCGFFPCAPVAPSLAVDLRLLEFVHLLFLRQSPNQMTWCDALETFLDGMKYKLRLKNSLQRRFSNVFHWYQVLTVLAQDHISTLVVGSRKDGAPVDQPSDYLRSWCPLCFGGNNWRNGTRDSLPMPDVIVCIDTCFTQKRSANPRGATGSDPPNPTPSFFLPTDDVKAMEDFVERCRGDRQQARTSRVEPDEDSYEEGMHIPVSVLNGCGDSFIAADEKREKASTRFFTDTGLMALVCRHDRVLWIANLMSAGEKQHYALALLDRLFKHIPTQMTIGLLYNIGCQLEQSCRKWNFLDDSTLSRITFAVAVFHAYGHQWPCQIVYHPRKREGFGFFLKPLIPSLRVSGSNQQLFVLNTQIRHLDSKSLQGFGHWLHRCWIHCQSKKNDALDRLHELELDENMLRVEWKAQVDHQTATHTAYAAEVITIILALEKTLQTQEASIRELEMQLHAVQFNLQLVDARSRYKKTADTLRRRRAALGTEDKVNLEKMKKDIYLTPGILKLITTYNCGEAPPYAVPPHIIPRDGIFQLDVDDDIWQDVGLDDDTLHPPAWLSDDKVRNGIRLQLEVDRCNEEEARLMRERAVLQEWMLAEWDSASVCKFADPVMSFHLGSRADELVNICVIWRKKVQCIPCAWPMTASWGPSDEALVQAAFSQARSSFRDEDDDDESLEGDRRG
;
A
#
# COMPACT_ATOMS: atom_id res chain seq x y z
N MET A 1 10.58 -66.31 -1.88
CA MET A 1 9.70 -65.16 -1.55
C MET A 1 10.42 -63.97 -2.14
N ASP A 2 10.00 -63.62 -3.35
CA ASP A 2 10.61 -62.56 -4.18
C ASP A 2 10.22 -61.19 -3.63
N ASP A 3 11.22 -60.41 -3.23
CA ASP A 3 11.08 -58.97 -3.01
C ASP A 3 11.09 -58.28 -4.38
N GLY A 4 9.90 -57.91 -4.86
CA GLY A 4 9.72 -57.09 -6.06
C GLY A 4 10.17 -55.63 -5.85
N PRO A 5 10.49 -54.90 -6.93
CA PRO A 5 11.03 -53.54 -6.84
C PRO A 5 9.96 -52.55 -6.36
N VAL A 6 10.34 -51.71 -5.39
CA VAL A 6 9.53 -50.59 -4.89
C VAL A 6 9.40 -49.52 -5.97
N PHE A 7 8.17 -49.24 -6.41
CA PHE A 7 7.85 -48.27 -7.46
C PHE A 7 7.84 -46.81 -6.93
N PRO A 8 8.37 -45.82 -7.68
CA PRO A 8 8.35 -44.40 -7.29
C PRO A 8 7.00 -43.69 -7.52
N PHE A 9 5.97 -44.42 -7.97
CA PHE A 9 4.60 -43.94 -8.19
C PHE A 9 3.58 -44.73 -7.36
N SER A 10 3.92 -45.02 -6.09
CA SER A 10 2.92 -45.49 -5.12
C SER A 10 2.17 -44.31 -4.51
N ASP A 11 0.86 -44.47 -4.29
CA ASP A 11 -0.02 -43.54 -3.53
C ASP A 11 0.41 -43.36 -2.06
N SER A 12 1.49 -44.02 -1.63
CA SER A 12 2.00 -44.04 -0.27
C SER A 12 3.32 -43.26 -0.16
N ILE A 13 3.23 -41.96 0.09
CA ILE A 13 4.24 -41.27 0.90
C ILE A 13 3.66 -41.17 2.30
N HIS A 14 4.20 -42.02 3.18
CA HIS A 14 3.76 -42.31 4.54
C HIS A 14 3.55 -41.05 5.41
N PHE A 15 2.38 -40.95 6.05
CA PHE A 15 2.35 -40.59 7.47
C PHE A 15 2.69 -41.85 8.25
N SER A 16 3.49 -41.71 9.31
CA SER A 16 3.97 -42.80 10.16
C SER A 16 2.85 -43.78 10.52
N ASN A 17 3.21 -45.07 10.42
CA ASN A 17 2.38 -46.23 10.71
C ASN A 17 1.53 -46.07 11.96
N ASP A 18 0.21 -46.07 11.77
CA ASP A 18 -0.70 -46.74 12.70
C ASP A 18 -1.74 -47.52 11.88
N ALA A 19 -1.96 -48.77 12.29
CA ALA A 19 -2.45 -49.85 11.44
C ALA A 19 -3.94 -49.75 11.05
N GLY A 20 -4.24 -49.90 9.75
CA GLY A 20 -5.59 -50.21 9.21
C GLY A 20 -5.86 -49.63 7.80
N PRO A 21 -6.69 -50.26 6.94
CA PRO A 21 -7.03 -49.75 5.61
C PRO A 21 -8.05 -48.61 5.73
N HIS A 22 -7.65 -47.47 6.28
CA HIS A 22 -8.50 -46.29 6.35
C HIS A 22 -8.51 -45.56 5.00
N ARG A 23 -9.69 -45.48 4.36
CA ARG A 23 -9.92 -44.62 3.19
C ARG A 23 -9.57 -43.17 3.58
N LEU A 24 -8.59 -42.58 2.90
CA LEU A 24 -8.25 -41.16 3.05
C LEU A 24 -9.49 -40.28 2.86
N THR A 25 -9.68 -39.33 3.76
CA THR A 25 -10.71 -38.30 3.65
C THR A 25 -10.47 -37.42 2.41
N SER A 26 -11.51 -36.73 1.93
CA SER A 26 -11.38 -35.76 0.83
C SER A 26 -10.42 -34.62 1.16
N SER A 27 -10.25 -34.27 2.44
CA SER A 27 -9.28 -33.29 2.91
C SER A 27 -7.84 -33.82 2.77
N GLN A 28 -7.58 -35.03 3.28
CA GLN A 28 -6.27 -35.68 3.17
C GLN A 28 -5.85 -35.90 1.71
N LYS A 29 -6.78 -36.32 0.85
CA LYS A 29 -6.51 -36.46 -0.59
C LYS A 29 -6.10 -35.14 -1.24
N ARG A 30 -6.78 -34.03 -0.89
CA ARG A 30 -6.42 -32.69 -1.39
C ARG A 30 -5.07 -32.22 -0.85
N ALA A 31 -4.78 -32.45 0.44
CA ALA A 31 -3.49 -32.12 1.03
C ALA A 31 -2.34 -32.90 0.38
N ASN A 32 -2.51 -34.21 0.14
CA ASN A 32 -1.52 -35.03 -0.54
C ASN A 32 -1.31 -34.58 -2.00
N GLN A 33 -2.40 -34.26 -2.71
CA GLN A 33 -2.32 -33.73 -4.06
C GLN A 33 -1.58 -32.39 -4.10
N TRP A 34 -1.87 -31.50 -3.14
CA TRP A 34 -1.17 -30.22 -3.01
C TRP A 34 0.31 -30.39 -2.75
N ARG A 35 0.67 -31.23 -1.77
CA ARG A 35 2.07 -31.55 -1.43
C ARG A 35 2.83 -32.08 -2.65
N ARG A 36 2.22 -33.01 -3.40
CA ARG A 36 2.81 -33.58 -4.61
C ARG A 36 3.04 -32.50 -5.67
N TRP A 37 2.11 -31.57 -5.85
CA TRP A 37 2.31 -30.45 -6.75
C TRP A 37 3.45 -29.54 -6.30
N SER A 38 3.44 -29.08 -5.05
CA SER A 38 4.39 -28.10 -4.53
C SER A 38 5.81 -28.64 -4.37
N GLU A 39 5.97 -29.87 -3.87
CA GLU A 39 7.28 -30.41 -3.45
C GLU A 39 7.95 -31.26 -4.52
N ASP A 40 7.21 -31.75 -5.53
CA ASP A 40 7.74 -32.68 -6.52
C ASP A 40 7.46 -32.23 -7.96
N VAL A 41 6.20 -32.00 -8.31
CA VAL A 41 5.82 -31.79 -9.71
C VAL A 41 6.30 -30.42 -10.22
N ILE A 42 5.96 -29.34 -9.53
CA ILE A 42 6.33 -27.99 -9.98
C ILE A 42 7.85 -27.81 -10.03
N PRO A 43 8.65 -28.16 -9.00
CA PRO A 43 10.11 -28.05 -9.08
C PRO A 43 10.70 -28.79 -10.28
N ARG A 44 10.18 -29.98 -10.61
CA ARG A 44 10.61 -30.77 -11.79
C ARG A 44 10.11 -30.21 -13.12
N MET A 45 9.07 -29.37 -13.13
CA MET A 45 8.50 -28.77 -14.34
C MET A 45 9.17 -27.44 -14.72
N ILE A 46 9.88 -26.75 -13.83
CA ILE A 46 10.50 -25.44 -14.11
C ILE A 46 11.41 -25.49 -15.35
N VAL A 47 12.42 -26.36 -15.37
CA VAL A 47 13.37 -26.45 -16.49
C VAL A 47 12.69 -26.95 -17.78
N PRO A 48 11.84 -28.01 -17.76
CA PRO A 48 11.06 -28.39 -18.94
C PRO A 48 10.15 -27.29 -19.49
N TYR A 49 9.53 -26.50 -18.62
CA TYR A 49 8.70 -25.36 -19.02
C TYR A 49 9.54 -24.29 -19.70
N LEU A 50 10.66 -23.89 -19.09
CA LEU A 50 11.60 -22.94 -19.69
C LEU A 50 12.13 -23.44 -21.04
N SER A 51 12.41 -24.73 -21.17
CA SER A 51 12.82 -25.35 -22.44
C SER A 51 11.71 -25.25 -23.50
N HIS A 52 10.47 -25.52 -23.12
CA HIS A 52 9.32 -25.39 -24.03
C HIS A 52 9.10 -23.94 -24.48
N ILE A 53 9.24 -22.96 -23.58
CA ILE A 53 9.16 -21.54 -23.92
C ILE A 53 10.26 -21.15 -24.92
N GLN A 54 11.48 -21.65 -24.75
CA GLN A 54 12.56 -21.46 -25.74
C GLN A 54 12.21 -22.10 -27.08
N GLU A 55 11.83 -23.38 -27.10
CA GLU A 55 11.55 -24.15 -28.32
C GLU A 55 10.39 -23.55 -29.14
N THR A 56 9.43 -22.90 -28.47
CA THR A 56 8.28 -22.26 -29.11
C THR A 56 8.50 -20.78 -29.42
N VAL A 57 9.65 -20.21 -29.03
CA VAL A 57 9.93 -18.77 -29.10
C VAL A 57 8.83 -17.98 -28.38
N SER A 58 8.73 -18.17 -27.07
CA SER A 58 7.72 -17.52 -26.22
C SER A 58 6.29 -17.83 -26.65
N LEU A 59 5.99 -19.12 -26.89
CA LEU A 59 4.68 -19.63 -27.33
C LEU A 59 4.22 -19.12 -28.71
N HIS A 60 5.10 -18.49 -29.49
CA HIS A 60 4.78 -17.99 -30.82
C HIS A 60 4.47 -19.13 -31.81
N HIS A 61 5.23 -20.22 -31.73
CA HIS A 61 5.06 -21.39 -32.59
C HIS A 61 4.34 -22.52 -31.85
N ALA A 62 3.39 -23.17 -32.53
CA ALA A 62 2.80 -24.43 -32.09
C ALA A 62 3.75 -25.59 -32.42
N ASN A 63 4.85 -25.73 -31.68
CA ASN A 63 5.70 -26.90 -31.84
C ASN A 63 5.09 -28.08 -31.08
N MET A 64 4.69 -29.12 -31.82
CA MET A 64 4.50 -30.47 -31.29
C MET A 64 5.83 -31.21 -31.47
N PRO A 65 6.74 -31.22 -30.48
CA PRO A 65 7.94 -32.02 -30.59
C PRO A 65 7.56 -33.49 -30.75
N ALA A 66 8.25 -34.21 -31.64
CA ALA A 66 8.08 -35.65 -31.77
C ALA A 66 8.32 -36.30 -30.40
N ILE A 67 7.35 -37.06 -29.88
CA ILE A 67 7.45 -37.78 -28.61
C ILE A 67 8.57 -38.83 -28.74
N ARG A 68 9.80 -38.46 -28.36
CA ARG A 68 10.95 -39.37 -28.40
C ARG A 68 10.98 -40.19 -27.11
N HIS A 69 10.43 -41.41 -27.15
CA HIS A 69 10.63 -42.42 -26.12
C HIS A 69 11.90 -43.23 -26.45
N ARG A 70 12.92 -43.22 -25.59
CA ARG A 70 14.03 -44.19 -25.63
C ARG A 70 13.67 -45.32 -24.67
N THR A 71 12.98 -46.35 -25.13
CA THR A 71 13.00 -47.76 -24.65
C THR A 71 11.75 -48.51 -25.13
N ASP A 72 11.95 -49.78 -25.51
CA ASP A 72 10.97 -50.70 -26.07
C ASP A 72 10.08 -51.34 -24.98
N GLY A 73 9.03 -50.63 -24.51
CA GLY A 73 8.09 -51.19 -23.53
C GLY A 73 6.69 -50.60 -23.65
N GLU A 74 5.69 -51.46 -23.86
CA GLU A 74 4.28 -51.10 -24.07
C GLU A 74 3.63 -50.47 -22.82
N CYS A 75 3.25 -49.19 -22.90
CA CYS A 75 2.28 -48.56 -21.99
C CYS A 75 1.60 -47.35 -22.68
N ARG A 76 0.30 -47.44 -23.01
CA ARG A 76 -0.43 -46.41 -23.78
C ARG A 76 -1.36 -45.58 -22.88
N THR A 77 -1.35 -44.25 -23.03
CA THR A 77 -2.31 -43.32 -22.39
C THR A 77 -2.74 -42.23 -23.40
N GLY A 78 -3.98 -42.22 -23.87
CA GLY A 78 -4.43 -41.22 -24.87
C GLY A 78 -4.78 -39.85 -24.29
N CYS A 79 -4.42 -38.76 -24.97
CA CYS A 79 -4.87 -37.38 -24.70
C CYS A 79 -5.70 -36.85 -25.89
N ARG A 80 -7.03 -36.85 -25.79
CA ARG A 80 -7.89 -36.28 -26.83
C ARG A 80 -8.04 -34.78 -26.62
N THR A 81 -7.68 -33.97 -27.60
CA THR A 81 -8.18 -32.59 -27.70
C THR A 81 -9.53 -32.59 -28.41
N PRO A 82 -10.34 -31.52 -28.33
CA PRO A 82 -11.59 -31.42 -29.09
C PRO A 82 -11.39 -31.46 -30.61
N PHE A 83 -10.19 -31.09 -31.09
CA PHE A 83 -9.88 -30.88 -32.51
C PHE A 83 -9.00 -31.99 -33.11
N GLU A 84 -8.09 -32.56 -32.31
CA GLU A 84 -7.09 -33.58 -32.71
C GLU A 84 -6.86 -34.63 -31.60
N GLU A 85 -6.68 -35.91 -31.95
CA GLU A 85 -6.35 -36.99 -31.00
C GLU A 85 -4.83 -37.13 -30.85
N ILE A 86 -4.30 -36.77 -29.69
CA ILE A 86 -2.87 -36.87 -29.37
C ILE A 86 -2.65 -38.07 -28.45
N THR A 87 -1.90 -39.08 -28.87
CA THR A 87 -1.59 -40.22 -28.00
C THR A 87 -0.27 -39.98 -27.25
N ILE A 88 -0.27 -40.10 -25.92
CA ILE A 88 0.94 -40.04 -25.09
C ILE A 88 1.28 -41.43 -24.52
N ILE A 89 2.55 -41.69 -24.22
CA ILE A 89 3.02 -43.00 -23.74
C ILE A 89 3.61 -42.79 -22.36
N ALA A 90 2.76 -42.74 -21.32
CA ALA A 90 3.24 -42.48 -19.96
C ALA A 90 3.99 -43.69 -19.40
N CYS A 91 5.26 -43.48 -19.02
CA CYS A 91 6.09 -44.44 -18.27
C CYS A 91 6.65 -43.77 -17.02
N PRO A 92 7.19 -44.53 -16.04
CA PRO A 92 7.92 -43.94 -14.93
C PRO A 92 9.11 -43.05 -15.36
N CYS A 93 9.71 -43.37 -16.52
CA CYS A 93 10.80 -42.63 -17.16
C CYS A 93 10.38 -41.31 -17.83
N SER A 94 9.11 -41.16 -18.17
CA SER A 94 8.54 -40.05 -18.92
C SER A 94 7.09 -39.90 -18.47
N PRO A 95 6.84 -39.27 -17.32
CA PRO A 95 5.50 -39.15 -16.76
C PRO A 95 4.58 -38.36 -17.69
N ALA A 96 3.28 -38.66 -17.63
CA ALA A 96 2.26 -38.01 -18.46
C ALA A 96 2.35 -36.47 -18.41
N LEU A 97 2.63 -35.91 -17.22
CA LEU A 97 2.73 -34.46 -17.03
C LEU A 97 3.85 -33.80 -17.86
N LEU A 98 5.02 -34.44 -17.98
CA LEU A 98 6.15 -33.89 -18.76
C LEU A 98 5.88 -33.99 -20.25
N GLN A 99 5.20 -35.05 -20.69
CA GLN A 99 4.80 -35.20 -22.09
C GLN A 99 3.74 -34.18 -22.48
N LEU A 100 2.72 -33.98 -21.63
CA LEU A 100 1.70 -32.95 -21.85
C LEU A 100 2.31 -31.56 -21.95
N LEU A 101 3.23 -31.21 -21.04
CA LEU A 101 3.91 -29.92 -21.05
C LEU A 101 4.70 -29.71 -22.34
N ARG A 102 5.43 -30.73 -22.80
CA ARG A 102 6.17 -30.69 -24.08
C ARG A 102 5.24 -30.50 -25.29
N CYS A 103 4.03 -31.05 -25.23
CA CYS A 103 3.00 -30.84 -26.24
C CYS A 103 2.26 -29.49 -26.10
N GLY A 104 2.66 -28.61 -25.18
CA GLY A 104 2.02 -27.31 -24.98
C GLY A 104 0.76 -27.34 -24.12
N PHE A 105 0.56 -28.37 -23.29
CA PHE A 105 -0.59 -28.52 -22.40
C PHE A 105 -0.21 -28.61 -20.92
N PHE A 106 -0.94 -27.93 -20.04
CA PHE A 106 -0.78 -28.05 -18.60
C PHE A 106 -1.87 -28.95 -17.97
N PRO A 107 -1.51 -29.97 -17.18
CA PRO A 107 -2.46 -30.95 -16.64
C PRO A 107 -3.21 -30.49 -15.38
N CYS A 108 -4.44 -31.00 -15.18
CA CYS A 108 -5.25 -30.69 -14.00
C CYS A 108 -4.91 -31.50 -12.73
N ALA A 109 -4.10 -32.54 -12.86
CA ALA A 109 -3.70 -33.43 -11.77
C ALA A 109 -2.29 -33.99 -12.02
N PRO A 110 -1.54 -34.30 -10.94
CA PRO A 110 -0.11 -34.59 -11.06
C PRO A 110 0.21 -36.02 -11.53
N VAL A 111 -0.74 -36.96 -11.41
CA VAL A 111 -0.52 -38.39 -11.71
C VAL A 111 -1.35 -38.85 -12.91
N ALA A 112 -2.68 -38.77 -12.79
CA ALA A 112 -3.61 -39.18 -13.83
C ALA A 112 -4.52 -37.99 -14.23
N PRO A 113 -4.01 -37.06 -15.06
CA PRO A 113 -4.79 -35.90 -15.47
C PRO A 113 -5.98 -36.32 -16.34
N SER A 114 -7.12 -35.71 -16.06
CA SER A 114 -8.38 -35.94 -16.79
C SER A 114 -8.80 -34.73 -17.63
N LEU A 115 -8.03 -33.65 -17.53
CA LEU A 115 -8.10 -32.43 -18.33
C LEU A 115 -6.66 -31.90 -18.43
N ALA A 116 -6.31 -31.38 -19.60
CA ALA A 116 -5.15 -30.52 -19.78
C ALA A 116 -5.57 -29.31 -20.62
N VAL A 117 -4.94 -28.17 -20.41
CA VAL A 117 -5.28 -26.90 -21.07
C VAL A 117 -4.08 -26.36 -21.80
N ASP A 118 -4.29 -25.84 -23.01
CA ASP A 118 -3.25 -25.22 -23.84
C ASP A 118 -2.58 -24.05 -23.09
N LEU A 119 -1.25 -23.99 -23.14
CA LEU A 119 -0.46 -22.98 -22.43
C LEU A 119 -0.77 -21.55 -22.91
N ARG A 120 -1.08 -21.35 -24.20
CA ARG A 120 -1.44 -20.02 -24.75
C ARG A 120 -2.79 -19.58 -24.22
N LEU A 121 -3.75 -20.51 -24.09
CA LEU A 121 -5.03 -20.21 -23.45
C LEU A 121 -4.84 -19.84 -21.99
N LEU A 122 -3.99 -20.58 -21.25
CA LEU A 122 -3.71 -20.26 -19.85
C LEU A 122 -3.04 -18.90 -19.69
N GLU A 123 -2.06 -18.57 -20.54
CA GLU A 123 -1.41 -17.26 -20.54
C GLU A 123 -2.39 -16.13 -20.87
N PHE A 124 -3.26 -16.32 -21.87
CA PHE A 124 -4.31 -15.35 -22.18
C PHE A 124 -5.24 -15.09 -20.99
N VAL A 125 -5.73 -16.15 -20.35
CA VAL A 125 -6.60 -16.03 -19.16
C VAL A 125 -5.85 -15.39 -18.00
N HIS A 126 -4.56 -15.71 -17.84
CA HIS A 126 -3.71 -15.11 -16.83
C HIS A 126 -3.63 -13.59 -16.99
N LEU A 127 -3.27 -13.13 -18.19
CA LEU A 127 -3.21 -11.72 -18.53
C LEU A 127 -4.57 -11.02 -18.42
N LEU A 128 -5.65 -11.72 -18.78
CA LEU A 128 -7.02 -11.22 -18.64
C LEU A 128 -7.36 -10.96 -17.17
N PHE A 129 -7.12 -11.93 -16.28
CA PHE A 129 -7.41 -11.81 -14.84
C PHE A 129 -6.47 -10.89 -14.07
N LEU A 130 -5.37 -10.44 -14.69
CA LEU A 130 -4.54 -9.36 -14.16
C LEU A 130 -5.14 -7.97 -14.44
N ARG A 131 -6.04 -7.85 -15.42
CA ARG A 131 -6.69 -6.59 -15.84
C ARG A 131 -8.13 -6.45 -15.37
N GLN A 132 -8.72 -7.53 -14.85
CA GLN A 132 -10.06 -7.52 -14.29
C GLN A 132 -10.12 -8.33 -13.01
N SER A 133 -11.23 -8.24 -12.27
CA SER A 133 -11.47 -9.12 -11.13
C SER A 133 -11.51 -10.59 -11.59
N PRO A 134 -10.67 -11.48 -11.05
CA PRO A 134 -10.66 -12.89 -11.44
C PRO A 134 -12.00 -13.55 -11.13
N ASN A 135 -12.70 -14.00 -12.17
CA ASN A 135 -13.96 -14.73 -12.04
C ASN A 135 -13.91 -16.03 -12.85
N GLN A 136 -13.25 -17.02 -12.27
CA GLN A 136 -13.07 -18.34 -12.90
C GLN A 136 -14.41 -19.04 -13.16
N MET A 137 -15.44 -18.79 -12.34
CA MET A 137 -16.77 -19.39 -12.53
C MET A 137 -17.38 -18.88 -13.83
N THR A 138 -17.57 -17.57 -13.95
CA THR A 138 -18.16 -16.95 -15.14
C THR A 138 -17.33 -17.21 -16.39
N TRP A 139 -16.00 -17.23 -16.28
CA TRP A 139 -15.14 -17.58 -17.40
C TRP A 139 -15.33 -19.04 -17.84
N CYS A 140 -15.39 -20.00 -16.90
CA CYS A 140 -15.62 -21.40 -17.24
C CYS A 140 -17.03 -21.61 -17.83
N ASP A 141 -18.06 -20.98 -17.27
CA ASP A 141 -19.43 -21.07 -17.78
C ASP A 141 -19.53 -20.52 -19.22
N ALA A 142 -18.86 -19.39 -19.48
CA ALA A 142 -18.78 -18.80 -20.82
C ALA A 142 -18.04 -19.74 -21.80
N LEU A 143 -16.91 -20.34 -21.37
CA LEU A 143 -16.16 -21.28 -22.19
C LEU A 143 -16.95 -22.56 -22.47
N GLU A 144 -17.62 -23.15 -21.47
CA GLU A 144 -18.48 -24.32 -21.66
C GLU A 144 -19.60 -24.01 -22.67
N THR A 145 -20.24 -22.84 -22.53
CA THR A 145 -21.29 -22.37 -23.45
C THR A 145 -20.77 -22.18 -24.88
N PHE A 146 -19.60 -21.56 -25.02
CA PHE A 146 -18.94 -21.36 -26.32
C PHE A 146 -18.61 -22.70 -27.00
N LEU A 147 -18.06 -23.67 -26.26
CA LEU A 147 -17.74 -25.00 -26.76
C LEU A 147 -18.99 -25.79 -27.15
N ASP A 148 -20.07 -25.73 -26.35
CA ASP A 148 -21.34 -26.40 -26.68
C ASP A 148 -21.99 -25.80 -27.95
N GLY A 149 -21.89 -24.47 -28.14
CA GLY A 149 -22.29 -23.80 -29.37
C GLY A 149 -21.61 -24.37 -30.62
N MET A 150 -20.32 -24.72 -30.49
CA MET A 150 -19.54 -25.40 -31.53
C MET A 150 -19.73 -26.92 -31.59
N LYS A 151 -20.70 -27.47 -30.85
CA LYS A 151 -21.02 -28.92 -30.74
C LYS A 151 -19.96 -29.76 -30.02
N TYR A 152 -18.99 -29.14 -29.34
CA TYR A 152 -18.06 -29.83 -28.48
C TYR A 152 -18.67 -30.07 -27.09
N LYS A 153 -19.27 -31.25 -26.89
CA LYS A 153 -19.85 -31.62 -25.60
C LYS A 153 -18.79 -32.17 -24.65
N LEU A 154 -18.45 -31.39 -23.62
CA LEU A 154 -17.68 -31.89 -22.49
C LEU A 154 -18.53 -32.92 -21.72
N ARG A 155 -18.21 -34.22 -21.85
CA ARG A 155 -18.94 -35.32 -21.19
C ARG A 155 -18.75 -35.40 -19.67
N LEU A 156 -18.17 -34.38 -19.06
CA LEU A 156 -17.69 -34.40 -17.70
C LEU A 156 -18.75 -33.77 -16.77
N LYS A 157 -19.50 -34.59 -16.01
CA LYS A 157 -20.46 -34.10 -14.99
C LYS A 157 -19.78 -33.12 -14.01
N ASN A 158 -20.25 -31.87 -13.97
CA ASN A 158 -19.90 -30.81 -12.99
C ASN A 158 -18.39 -30.48 -12.80
N SER A 159 -17.59 -30.26 -13.86
CA SER A 159 -16.14 -30.28 -13.62
C SER A 159 -15.17 -29.50 -14.50
N LEU A 160 -15.57 -28.58 -15.41
CA LEU A 160 -14.56 -27.68 -15.99
C LEU A 160 -14.05 -26.71 -14.92
N GLN A 161 -14.95 -26.04 -14.20
CA GLN A 161 -14.58 -25.06 -13.17
C GLN A 161 -13.50 -25.58 -12.22
N ARG A 162 -13.75 -26.68 -11.49
CA ARG A 162 -12.78 -27.21 -10.51
C ARG A 162 -11.45 -27.64 -11.13
N ARG A 163 -11.49 -28.25 -12.31
CA ARG A 163 -10.28 -28.75 -12.97
C ARG A 163 -9.48 -27.60 -13.55
N PHE A 164 -10.15 -26.67 -14.22
CA PHE A 164 -9.54 -25.43 -14.71
C PHE A 164 -8.97 -24.61 -13.56
N SER A 165 -9.70 -24.42 -12.45
CA SER A 165 -9.17 -23.75 -11.25
C SER A 165 -7.85 -24.36 -10.79
N ASN A 166 -7.76 -25.70 -10.74
CA ASN A 166 -6.52 -26.39 -10.38
C ASN A 166 -5.42 -26.20 -11.42
N VAL A 167 -5.72 -26.37 -12.72
CA VAL A 167 -4.76 -26.16 -13.82
C VAL A 167 -4.19 -24.74 -13.74
N PHE A 168 -5.09 -23.76 -13.70
CA PHE A 168 -4.76 -22.35 -13.73
C PHE A 168 -3.92 -21.95 -12.51
N HIS A 169 -4.33 -22.38 -11.31
CA HIS A 169 -3.56 -22.16 -10.08
C HIS A 169 -2.12 -22.68 -10.19
N TRP A 170 -1.94 -23.96 -10.54
CA TRP A 170 -0.60 -24.56 -10.60
C TRP A 170 0.24 -24.06 -11.77
N TYR A 171 -0.40 -23.66 -12.87
CA TYR A 171 0.25 -22.94 -13.94
C TYR A 171 0.80 -21.58 -13.46
N GLN A 172 0.00 -20.78 -12.75
CA GLN A 172 0.47 -19.52 -12.18
C GLN A 172 1.63 -19.73 -11.17
N VAL A 173 1.57 -20.80 -10.37
CA VAL A 173 2.67 -21.16 -9.46
C VAL A 173 3.94 -21.49 -10.26
N LEU A 174 3.82 -22.26 -11.35
CA LEU A 174 4.95 -22.59 -12.23
C LEU A 174 5.55 -21.34 -12.87
N THR A 175 4.73 -20.43 -13.41
CA THR A 175 5.24 -19.20 -14.06
C THR A 175 5.94 -18.29 -13.06
N VAL A 176 5.39 -18.12 -11.85
CA VAL A 176 6.02 -17.36 -10.77
C VAL A 176 7.38 -17.95 -10.37
N LEU A 177 7.45 -19.27 -10.14
CA LEU A 177 8.72 -19.90 -9.74
C LEU A 177 9.74 -19.97 -10.87
N ALA A 178 9.30 -20.06 -12.14
CA ALA A 178 10.18 -19.97 -13.29
C ALA A 178 10.80 -18.57 -13.43
N GLN A 179 10.00 -17.50 -13.22
CA GLN A 179 10.49 -16.13 -13.20
C GLN A 179 11.48 -15.89 -12.04
N ASP A 180 11.18 -16.43 -10.85
CA ASP A 180 12.06 -16.33 -9.68
C ASP A 180 13.37 -17.09 -9.89
N HIS A 181 13.33 -18.22 -10.59
CA HIS A 181 14.52 -18.97 -10.97
C HIS A 181 15.46 -18.11 -11.84
N ILE A 182 14.92 -17.46 -12.87
CA ILE A 182 15.70 -16.54 -13.73
C ILE A 182 16.24 -15.36 -12.91
N SER A 183 15.37 -14.72 -12.11
CA SER A 183 15.74 -13.55 -11.29
C SER A 183 16.84 -13.86 -10.28
N THR A 184 16.80 -15.05 -9.67
CA THR A 184 17.82 -15.52 -8.72
C THR A 184 19.19 -15.69 -9.39
N LEU A 185 19.22 -16.13 -10.65
CA LEU A 185 20.46 -16.24 -11.42
C LEU A 185 21.06 -14.86 -11.70
N VAL A 186 20.23 -13.89 -12.11
CA VAL A 186 20.64 -12.50 -12.34
C VAL A 186 21.20 -11.88 -11.05
N VAL A 187 20.47 -11.98 -9.93
CA VAL A 187 20.91 -11.43 -8.64
C VAL A 187 22.15 -12.16 -8.10
N GLY A 188 22.23 -13.48 -8.28
CA GLY A 188 23.38 -14.28 -7.85
C GLY A 188 24.69 -13.83 -8.51
N SER A 189 24.65 -13.41 -9.77
CA SER A 189 25.82 -12.89 -10.49
C SER A 189 26.39 -11.58 -9.93
N ARG A 190 25.60 -10.82 -9.17
CA ARG A 190 26.00 -9.54 -8.56
C ARG A 190 26.81 -9.67 -7.28
N LYS A 191 26.90 -10.88 -6.70
CA LYS A 191 27.42 -11.10 -5.34
C LYS A 191 28.95 -11.07 -5.23
N ASP A 192 29.67 -11.07 -6.35
CA ASP A 192 31.12 -10.90 -6.35
C ASP A 192 31.49 -9.42 -6.13
N GLY A 193 31.58 -9.00 -4.86
CA GLY A 193 32.08 -7.68 -4.45
C GLY A 193 31.05 -6.69 -3.88
N ALA A 194 29.84 -7.14 -3.53
CA ALA A 194 28.81 -6.26 -2.97
C ALA A 194 29.21 -5.66 -1.60
N PRO A 195 28.97 -4.36 -1.34
CA PRO A 195 29.19 -3.77 -0.02
C PRO A 195 28.33 -4.44 1.05
N VAL A 196 28.89 -4.69 2.23
CA VAL A 196 28.23 -5.39 3.37
C VAL A 196 27.03 -4.61 3.95
N ASP A 197 26.92 -3.30 3.68
CA ASP A 197 25.93 -2.38 4.26
C ASP A 197 24.91 -1.91 3.21
N GLN A 198 24.08 -2.82 2.68
CA GLN A 198 23.08 -2.55 1.64
C GLN A 198 21.68 -3.03 2.05
N PRO A 199 20.61 -2.46 1.48
CA PRO A 199 19.28 -3.05 1.58
C PRO A 199 19.28 -4.50 1.08
N SER A 200 18.45 -5.34 1.69
CA SER A 200 18.33 -6.76 1.31
C SER A 200 17.98 -6.96 -0.16
N ASP A 201 18.45 -8.06 -0.76
CA ASP A 201 18.10 -8.45 -2.14
C ASP A 201 16.58 -8.43 -2.39
N TYR A 202 15.78 -8.79 -1.39
CA TYR A 202 14.32 -8.67 -1.42
C TYR A 202 13.87 -7.25 -1.77
N LEU A 203 14.24 -6.25 -0.96
CA LEU A 203 13.84 -4.85 -1.19
C LEU A 203 14.38 -4.30 -2.52
N ARG A 204 15.62 -4.67 -2.86
CA ARG A 204 16.28 -4.26 -4.12
C ARG A 204 15.56 -4.80 -5.36
N SER A 205 14.98 -5.99 -5.26
CA SER A 205 14.20 -6.60 -6.34
C SER A 205 12.81 -5.96 -6.52
N TRP A 206 12.22 -5.43 -5.45
CA TRP A 206 10.87 -4.86 -5.49
C TRP A 206 10.82 -3.39 -5.87
N CYS A 207 11.71 -2.56 -5.31
CA CYS A 207 11.80 -1.15 -5.68
C CYS A 207 13.24 -0.73 -5.98
N PRO A 208 13.65 -0.78 -7.26
CA PRO A 208 14.93 -0.27 -7.72
C PRO A 208 15.20 1.19 -7.32
N LEU A 209 14.18 2.06 -7.38
CA LEU A 209 14.36 3.49 -7.07
C LEU A 209 14.65 3.77 -5.59
N CYS A 210 14.04 3.00 -4.68
CA CYS A 210 14.29 3.14 -3.24
C CYS A 210 15.57 2.44 -2.78
N PHE A 211 15.86 1.25 -3.32
CA PHE A 211 16.82 0.33 -2.72
C PHE A 211 17.91 -0.15 -3.70
N GLY A 212 17.78 0.14 -4.99
CA GLY A 212 18.63 -0.43 -6.04
C GLY A 212 20.02 0.18 -6.16
N GLY A 213 20.25 1.36 -5.57
CA GLY A 213 21.49 2.12 -5.70
C GLY A 213 22.73 1.37 -5.21
N ASN A 214 23.89 1.73 -5.73
CA ASN A 214 25.17 1.13 -5.36
C ASN A 214 25.64 1.61 -3.98
N ASN A 215 25.32 2.85 -3.61
CA ASN A 215 25.56 3.40 -2.28
C ASN A 215 24.36 4.26 -1.87
N TRP A 216 23.53 3.74 -0.97
CA TRP A 216 22.33 4.42 -0.48
C TRP A 216 22.63 5.74 0.24
N ARG A 217 23.89 5.97 0.66
CA ARG A 217 24.35 7.19 1.34
C ARG A 217 24.63 8.36 0.38
N ASN A 218 24.71 8.09 -0.92
CA ASN A 218 25.04 9.12 -1.90
C ASN A 218 23.96 10.20 -1.94
N GLY A 219 24.38 11.45 -1.75
CA GLY A 219 23.52 12.62 -1.90
C GLY A 219 22.45 12.80 -0.82
N THR A 220 22.42 12.01 0.26
CA THR A 220 21.44 12.17 1.37
C THR A 220 21.98 12.92 2.58
N ARG A 221 23.31 13.05 2.73
CA ARG A 221 23.93 13.54 3.99
C ARG A 221 24.54 14.94 3.96
N ASP A 222 24.77 15.51 2.78
CA ASP A 222 25.62 16.71 2.67
C ASP A 222 24.85 18.04 2.52
N SER A 223 23.50 18.05 2.41
CA SER A 223 22.77 19.31 2.15
C SER A 223 21.35 19.48 2.72
N LEU A 224 20.53 18.43 2.90
CA LEU A 224 19.14 18.56 3.36
C LEU A 224 18.74 17.41 4.31
N PRO A 225 18.00 17.67 5.41
CA PRO A 225 17.54 16.64 6.36
C PRO A 225 16.39 15.84 5.75
N MET A 226 16.71 14.92 4.83
CA MET A 226 15.73 14.08 4.15
C MET A 226 15.89 12.61 4.53
N PRO A 227 14.78 11.88 4.78
CA PRO A 227 14.85 10.44 4.94
C PRO A 227 15.32 9.77 3.65
N ASP A 228 16.13 8.72 3.78
CA ASP A 228 16.65 7.96 2.65
C ASP A 228 15.51 7.34 1.83
N VAL A 229 14.48 6.80 2.50
CA VAL A 229 13.29 6.23 1.85
C VAL A 229 12.00 6.71 2.54
N ILE A 230 10.97 7.00 1.74
CA ILE A 230 9.62 7.30 2.24
C ILE A 230 8.73 6.06 2.06
N VAL A 231 8.04 5.68 3.13
CA VAL A 231 7.08 4.58 3.17
C VAL A 231 5.74 5.05 3.74
N CYS A 232 4.66 4.39 3.31
CA CYS A 232 3.30 4.68 3.75
C CYS A 232 2.68 3.41 4.33
N ILE A 233 1.92 3.56 5.41
CA ILE A 233 1.07 2.52 5.98
C ILE A 233 -0.39 2.94 5.81
N ASP A 234 -1.21 2.02 5.28
CA ASP A 234 -2.66 2.22 5.25
C ASP A 234 -3.41 0.90 5.39
N THR A 235 -4.67 1.00 5.85
CA THR A 235 -5.54 -0.17 6.07
C THR A 235 -6.73 -0.17 5.13
N CYS A 236 -6.84 -1.24 4.35
CA CYS A 236 -7.95 -1.49 3.45
C CYS A 236 -8.95 -2.48 4.07
N PHE A 237 -10.11 -1.98 4.52
CA PHE A 237 -11.17 -2.81 5.11
C PHE A 237 -12.12 -3.45 4.10
N THR A 238 -11.99 -3.17 2.81
CA THR A 238 -12.88 -3.76 1.80
C THR A 238 -12.47 -5.21 1.46
N GLN A 239 -11.20 -5.54 1.68
CA GLN A 239 -10.60 -6.86 1.49
C GLN A 239 -10.91 -7.76 2.69
N LYS A 240 -12.15 -8.27 2.77
CA LYS A 240 -12.62 -9.16 3.85
C LYS A 240 -12.73 -10.59 3.36
N ARG A 241 -12.42 -11.56 4.22
CA ARG A 241 -12.65 -12.99 3.95
C ARG A 241 -13.74 -13.54 4.85
N SER A 242 -14.81 -14.06 4.26
CA SER A 242 -15.89 -14.69 5.02
C SER A 242 -15.42 -15.92 5.79
N ALA A 243 -15.92 -16.07 7.01
CA ALA A 243 -15.79 -17.30 7.77
C ALA A 243 -16.54 -18.42 7.03
N ASN A 244 -15.98 -19.63 7.04
CA ASN A 244 -16.55 -20.75 6.29
C ASN A 244 -17.94 -21.12 6.88
N PRO A 245 -19.04 -21.05 6.09
CA PRO A 245 -20.39 -21.32 6.58
C PRO A 245 -20.59 -22.74 7.12
N ARG A 246 -19.70 -23.68 6.77
CA ARG A 246 -19.78 -25.09 7.16
C ARG A 246 -18.95 -25.45 8.40
N GLY A 247 -18.35 -24.46 9.07
CA GLY A 247 -17.55 -24.69 10.28
C GLY A 247 -16.28 -25.54 10.07
N ALA A 248 -15.80 -25.67 8.82
CA ALA A 248 -14.55 -26.37 8.57
C ALA A 248 -13.38 -25.50 9.06
N THR A 249 -12.61 -26.02 10.01
CA THR A 249 -11.53 -25.34 10.74
C THR A 249 -10.17 -25.39 10.03
N GLY A 250 -10.10 -25.91 8.80
CA GLY A 250 -8.84 -26.05 8.07
C GLY A 250 -8.64 -24.97 7.01
N SER A 251 -7.48 -24.30 7.05
CA SER A 251 -6.97 -23.50 5.94
C SER A 251 -6.69 -24.40 4.73
N ASP A 252 -6.82 -23.86 3.52
CA ASP A 252 -6.20 -24.44 2.33
C ASP A 252 -4.68 -24.52 2.54
N PRO A 253 -3.97 -25.48 1.92
CA PRO A 253 -2.52 -25.58 2.10
C PRO A 253 -1.78 -24.31 1.62
N PRO A 254 -0.61 -23.99 2.17
CA PRO A 254 0.15 -22.80 1.80
C PRO A 254 0.67 -22.90 0.37
N ASN A 255 0.71 -21.76 -0.32
CA ASN A 255 1.30 -21.65 -1.65
C ASN A 255 2.83 -21.73 -1.57
N PRO A 256 3.50 -22.42 -2.51
CA PRO A 256 4.96 -22.56 -2.50
C PRO A 256 5.69 -21.32 -3.04
N THR A 257 4.98 -20.26 -3.39
CA THR A 257 5.56 -19.02 -3.91
C THR A 257 5.90 -18.04 -2.78
N PRO A 258 6.94 -17.20 -2.94
CA PRO A 258 7.21 -16.12 -2.00
C PRO A 258 6.00 -15.18 -1.88
N SER A 259 5.70 -14.78 -0.65
CA SER A 259 4.52 -13.99 -0.30
C SER A 259 4.91 -12.60 0.21
N PHE A 260 4.18 -11.56 -0.20
CA PHE A 260 4.25 -10.24 0.43
C PHE A 260 3.63 -10.20 1.83
N PHE A 261 2.87 -11.23 2.22
CA PHE A 261 2.18 -11.25 3.50
C PHE A 261 3.13 -11.67 4.62
N LEU A 262 3.10 -10.92 5.72
CA LEU A 262 3.79 -11.31 6.94
C LEU A 262 3.24 -12.65 7.45
N PRO A 263 4.11 -13.56 7.94
CA PRO A 263 3.67 -14.76 8.63
C PRO A 263 2.73 -14.41 9.79
N THR A 264 1.67 -15.20 9.97
CA THR A 264 0.73 -15.01 11.09
C THR A 264 1.43 -15.05 12.44
N ASP A 265 2.47 -15.89 12.57
CA ASP A 265 3.25 -16.01 13.80
C ASP A 265 4.08 -14.74 14.07
N ASP A 266 4.62 -14.07 13.04
CA ASP A 266 5.36 -12.80 13.19
C ASP A 266 4.42 -11.69 13.70
N VAL A 267 3.21 -11.61 13.15
CA VAL A 267 2.19 -10.65 13.58
C VAL A 267 1.74 -10.92 15.02
N LYS A 268 1.52 -12.19 15.36
CA LYS A 268 1.16 -12.60 16.72
C LYS A 268 2.27 -12.34 17.72
N ALA A 269 3.53 -12.60 17.36
CA ALA A 269 4.68 -12.30 18.20
C ALA A 269 4.78 -10.79 18.49
N MET A 270 4.46 -9.94 17.52
CA MET A 270 4.37 -8.50 17.71
C MET A 270 3.17 -8.10 18.59
N GLU A 271 2.02 -8.75 18.45
CA GLU A 271 0.87 -8.57 19.36
C GLU A 271 1.26 -8.89 20.80
N ASP A 272 1.84 -10.06 21.05
CA ASP A 272 2.31 -10.48 22.37
C ASP A 272 3.38 -9.51 22.92
N PHE A 273 4.26 -8.98 22.06
CA PHE A 273 5.28 -7.99 22.45
C PHE A 273 4.65 -6.66 22.90
N VAL A 274 3.69 -6.14 22.14
CA VAL A 274 2.96 -4.91 22.47
C VAL A 274 2.20 -5.06 23.79
N GLU A 275 1.54 -6.20 24.00
CA GLU A 275 0.83 -6.49 25.25
C GLU A 275 1.75 -6.55 26.46
N ARG A 276 2.92 -7.20 26.33
CA ARG A 276 3.94 -7.22 27.40
C ARG A 276 4.42 -5.81 27.75
N CYS A 277 4.81 -5.02 26.75
CA CYS A 277 5.31 -3.65 26.98
C CYS A 277 4.26 -2.76 27.68
N ARG A 278 2.97 -2.91 27.31
CA ARG A 278 1.86 -2.21 27.96
C ARG A 278 1.66 -2.68 29.41
N GLY A 279 1.75 -3.99 29.67
CA GLY A 279 1.60 -4.58 31.01
C GLY A 279 2.70 -4.14 31.99
N ASP A 280 3.96 -4.21 31.59
CA ASP A 280 5.11 -3.89 32.43
C ASP A 280 5.09 -2.40 32.88
N ARG A 281 4.76 -1.49 31.96
CA ARG A 281 4.69 -0.05 32.28
C ARG A 281 3.40 0.37 32.99
N GLN A 282 2.28 -0.35 32.81
CA GLN A 282 1.08 -0.11 33.64
C GLN A 282 1.34 -0.42 35.11
N GLN A 283 2.14 -1.45 35.41
CA GLN A 283 2.54 -1.77 36.78
C GLN A 283 3.49 -0.72 37.39
N ALA A 284 4.30 -0.05 36.56
CA ALA A 284 5.20 1.01 37.01
C ALA A 284 4.51 2.39 37.23
N ARG A 285 3.33 2.63 36.65
CA ARG A 285 2.63 3.93 36.67
C ARG A 285 1.59 4.13 37.77
N THR A 286 1.28 3.12 38.59
CA THR A 286 0.26 3.19 39.65
C THR A 286 0.57 4.18 40.80
N SER A 287 1.62 5.00 40.67
CA SER A 287 2.09 5.97 41.67
C SER A 287 2.22 7.42 41.19
N ARG A 288 1.80 7.78 39.96
CA ARG A 288 1.84 9.18 39.49
C ARG A 288 0.44 9.83 39.47
N VAL A 289 0.32 10.94 40.19
CA VAL A 289 -0.80 11.89 40.09
C VAL A 289 -0.69 12.58 38.73
N GLU A 290 -1.77 12.58 37.94
CA GLU A 290 -1.83 13.32 36.67
C GLU A 290 -1.76 14.83 36.98
N PRO A 291 -0.83 15.58 36.39
CA PRO A 291 -0.73 17.02 36.60
C PRO A 291 -1.96 17.75 36.06
N ASP A 292 -2.34 18.85 36.72
CA ASP A 292 -3.51 19.68 36.39
C ASP A 292 -3.30 20.53 35.11
N GLU A 293 -2.04 20.67 34.67
CA GLU A 293 -1.63 21.49 33.51
C GLU A 293 -1.23 20.63 32.30
N ASP A 294 -1.62 21.08 31.11
CA ASP A 294 -1.27 20.44 29.85
C ASP A 294 0.25 20.49 29.63
N SER A 295 0.83 19.38 29.19
CA SER A 295 2.28 19.21 29.10
C SER A 295 2.67 18.44 27.85
N TYR A 296 3.97 18.47 27.52
CA TYR A 296 4.53 17.64 26.46
C TYR A 296 4.96 16.28 27.03
N GLU A 297 4.64 15.20 26.32
CA GLU A 297 5.34 13.93 26.58
C GLU A 297 6.78 14.01 26.05
N GLU A 298 7.70 13.27 26.68
CA GLU A 298 9.12 13.29 26.32
C GLU A 298 9.35 13.00 24.83
N GLY A 299 10.02 13.92 24.14
CA GLY A 299 10.31 13.83 22.71
C GLY A 299 9.14 14.15 21.77
N MET A 300 7.99 14.58 22.28
CA MET A 300 6.86 15.06 21.49
C MET A 300 6.91 16.57 21.29
N HIS A 301 6.45 17.04 20.11
CA HIS A 301 6.41 18.47 19.75
C HIS A 301 5.01 19.08 19.83
N ILE A 302 4.03 18.32 20.30
CA ILE A 302 2.66 18.78 20.53
C ILE A 302 2.19 18.35 21.92
N PRO A 303 1.34 19.15 22.59
CA PRO A 303 0.85 18.82 23.93
C PRO A 303 0.00 17.56 23.99
N VAL A 304 -0.11 16.99 25.21
CA VAL A 304 -0.94 15.81 25.48
C VAL A 304 -2.41 16.06 25.13
N SER A 305 -2.94 17.26 25.40
CA SER A 305 -4.32 17.61 25.06
C SER A 305 -4.60 17.50 23.55
N VAL A 306 -3.68 17.99 22.70
CA VAL A 306 -3.74 17.92 21.24
C VAL A 306 -3.69 16.48 20.77
N LEU A 307 -2.77 15.68 21.33
CA LEU A 307 -2.66 14.25 21.03
C LEU A 307 -3.95 13.51 21.38
N ASN A 308 -4.53 13.76 22.55
CA ASN A 308 -5.81 13.17 22.94
C ASN A 308 -6.94 13.62 21.99
N GLY A 309 -6.97 14.89 21.60
CA GLY A 309 -7.92 15.43 20.62
C GLY A 309 -7.78 14.79 19.23
N CYS A 310 -6.57 14.49 18.78
CA CYS A 310 -6.32 13.73 17.54
C CYS A 310 -6.83 12.28 17.67
N GLY A 311 -6.56 11.64 18.80
CA GLY A 311 -7.02 10.26 19.08
C GLY A 311 -8.54 10.14 19.12
N ASP A 312 -9.22 11.11 19.74
CA ASP A 312 -10.68 11.13 19.84
C ASP A 312 -11.38 11.42 18.50
N SER A 313 -10.76 12.24 17.64
CA SER A 313 -11.33 12.63 16.34
C SER A 313 -11.19 11.55 15.27
N PHE A 314 -10.12 10.74 15.29
CA PHE A 314 -9.83 9.80 14.21
C PHE A 314 -10.34 8.39 14.48
N ILE A 315 -11.26 7.91 13.62
CA ILE A 315 -11.83 6.55 13.72
C ILE A 315 -10.76 5.44 13.63
N ALA A 316 -9.63 5.71 12.97
CA ALA A 316 -8.50 4.77 12.88
C ALA A 316 -7.70 4.66 14.19
N ALA A 317 -7.72 5.68 15.06
CA ALA A 317 -7.03 5.66 16.35
C ALA A 317 -7.80 4.87 17.42
N ASP A 318 -9.10 4.61 17.22
CA ASP A 318 -9.93 3.81 18.12
C ASP A 318 -9.72 2.30 17.88
N GLU A 319 -8.71 1.72 18.55
CA GLU A 319 -8.39 0.29 18.52
C GLU A 319 -9.59 -0.62 18.87
N LYS A 320 -10.57 -0.11 19.63
CA LYS A 320 -11.70 -0.89 20.15
C LYS A 320 -12.88 -0.97 19.17
N ARG A 321 -12.83 -0.22 18.06
CA ARG A 321 -13.97 -0.12 17.15
C ARG A 321 -13.91 -1.16 16.04
N GLU A 322 -14.92 -2.04 16.02
CA GLU A 322 -15.07 -3.04 14.97
C GLU A 322 -15.55 -2.43 13.64
N LYS A 323 -14.65 -2.20 12.68
CA LYS A 323 -15.02 -1.82 11.29
C LYS A 323 -15.49 -3.01 10.42
N ALA A 324 -15.30 -4.23 10.93
CA ALA A 324 -15.80 -5.46 10.34
C ALA A 324 -16.10 -6.47 11.46
N SER A 325 -17.23 -7.17 11.34
CA SER A 325 -17.60 -8.19 12.32
C SER A 325 -16.72 -9.44 12.16
N THR A 326 -15.98 -9.78 13.21
CA THR A 326 -15.23 -11.04 13.34
C THR A 326 -16.14 -12.27 13.37
N ARG A 327 -17.45 -12.06 13.58
CA ARG A 327 -18.46 -13.13 13.58
C ARG A 327 -18.71 -13.71 12.19
N PHE A 328 -18.59 -12.89 11.14
CA PHE A 328 -18.87 -13.28 9.76
C PHE A 328 -17.62 -13.35 8.89
N PHE A 329 -16.53 -12.70 9.31
CA PHE A 329 -15.29 -12.61 8.56
C PHE A 329 -14.13 -13.11 9.42
N THR A 330 -13.34 -14.03 8.88
CA THR A 330 -12.07 -14.45 9.50
C THR A 330 -10.99 -13.40 9.32
N ASP A 331 -11.02 -12.71 8.17
CA ASP A 331 -10.09 -11.61 7.88
C ASP A 331 -10.92 -10.34 7.73
N THR A 332 -10.61 -9.32 8.52
CA THR A 332 -11.39 -8.09 8.63
C THR A 332 -10.89 -6.96 7.72
N GLY A 333 -9.71 -7.12 7.13
CA GLY A 333 -9.07 -6.17 6.22
C GLY A 333 -7.59 -6.52 5.98
N LEU A 334 -6.89 -5.66 5.25
CA LEU A 334 -5.45 -5.74 5.00
C LEU A 334 -4.77 -4.43 5.40
N MET A 335 -3.59 -4.48 6.02
CA MET A 335 -2.74 -3.31 6.22
C MET A 335 -1.48 -3.49 5.38
N ALA A 336 -1.16 -2.51 4.54
CA ALA A 336 -0.02 -2.59 3.64
C ALA A 336 1.04 -1.55 4.01
N LEU A 337 2.31 -1.95 3.89
CA LEU A 337 3.45 -1.05 3.84
C LEU A 337 3.87 -0.91 2.38
N VAL A 338 3.76 0.30 1.85
CA VAL A 338 4.14 0.64 0.47
C VAL A 338 5.25 1.68 0.49
N CYS A 339 6.17 1.65 -0.48
CA CYS A 339 7.08 2.78 -0.68
C CYS A 339 6.40 3.91 -1.47
N ARG A 340 7.05 5.06 -1.55
CA ARG A 340 6.57 6.20 -2.34
C ARG A 340 6.27 5.84 -3.80
N HIS A 341 6.99 4.91 -4.42
CA HIS A 341 6.77 4.51 -5.82
C HIS A 341 5.60 3.53 -6.02
N ASP A 342 4.65 3.49 -5.08
CA ASP A 342 3.50 2.58 -5.04
C ASP A 342 3.89 1.09 -5.08
N ARG A 343 5.11 0.76 -4.60
CA ARG A 343 5.57 -0.64 -4.49
C ARG A 343 5.21 -1.20 -3.14
N VAL A 344 4.48 -2.31 -3.15
CA VAL A 344 4.17 -3.05 -1.92
C VAL A 344 5.44 -3.70 -1.41
N LEU A 345 5.80 -3.40 -0.16
CA LEU A 345 6.94 -4.05 0.50
C LEU A 345 6.46 -5.28 1.28
N TRP A 346 5.42 -5.10 2.11
CA TRP A 346 4.76 -6.17 2.87
C TRP A 346 3.30 -5.83 3.17
N ILE A 347 2.52 -6.86 3.47
CA ILE A 347 1.11 -6.76 3.89
C ILE A 347 0.90 -7.56 5.19
N ALA A 348 0.17 -7.01 6.14
CA ALA A 348 -0.34 -7.72 7.30
C ALA A 348 -1.84 -8.01 7.11
N ASN A 349 -2.24 -9.24 7.39
CA ASN A 349 -3.65 -9.64 7.36
C ASN A 349 -4.30 -9.32 8.71
N LEU A 350 -5.42 -8.59 8.71
CA LEU A 350 -6.12 -8.25 9.95
C LEU A 350 -7.02 -9.41 10.35
N MET A 351 -6.67 -10.06 11.47
CA MET A 351 -7.44 -11.19 12.01
C MET A 351 -8.25 -10.82 13.27
N SER A 352 -8.09 -9.59 13.75
CA SER A 352 -8.80 -9.04 14.91
C SER A 352 -9.62 -7.82 14.51
N ALA A 353 -10.66 -7.50 15.28
CA ALA A 353 -11.38 -6.26 15.07
C ALA A 353 -10.48 -5.03 15.32
N GLY A 354 -10.58 -4.04 14.42
CA GLY A 354 -9.90 -2.75 14.53
C GLY A 354 -8.52 -2.66 13.85
N GLU A 355 -8.07 -1.42 13.66
CA GLU A 355 -6.69 -1.05 13.29
C GLU A 355 -5.82 -1.09 14.56
N LYS A 356 -5.34 -2.26 14.96
CA LYS A 356 -4.44 -2.37 16.11
C LYS A 356 -3.02 -1.94 15.72
N GLN A 357 -2.32 -1.24 16.62
CA GLN A 357 -0.96 -0.73 16.38
C GLN A 357 0.08 -1.82 16.06
N HIS A 358 -0.10 -3.05 16.59
CA HIS A 358 0.85 -4.14 16.37
C HIS A 358 1.01 -4.51 14.88
N TYR A 359 0.00 -4.29 14.03
CA TYR A 359 0.11 -4.54 12.60
C TYR A 359 1.12 -3.59 11.94
N ALA A 360 1.04 -2.30 12.28
CA ALA A 360 1.98 -1.29 11.79
C ALA A 360 3.40 -1.55 12.32
N LEU A 361 3.52 -1.91 13.60
CA LEU A 361 4.81 -2.25 14.22
C LEU A 361 5.43 -3.51 13.60
N ALA A 362 4.64 -4.53 13.27
CA ALA A 362 5.14 -5.75 12.61
C ALA A 362 5.70 -5.44 11.20
N LEU A 363 5.03 -4.55 10.46
CA LEU A 363 5.50 -4.09 9.15
C LEU A 363 6.81 -3.28 9.28
N LEU A 364 6.91 -2.40 10.27
CA LEU A 364 8.14 -1.62 10.53
C LEU A 364 9.29 -2.51 10.99
N ASP A 365 9.06 -3.45 11.92
CA ASP A 365 10.06 -4.41 12.38
C ASP A 365 10.61 -5.23 11.20
N ARG A 366 9.74 -5.67 10.29
CA ARG A 366 10.18 -6.34 9.06
C ARG A 366 11.01 -5.43 8.17
N LEU A 367 10.62 -4.17 7.97
CA LEU A 367 11.39 -3.21 7.18
C LEU A 367 12.79 -3.00 7.76
N PHE A 368 12.91 -2.77 9.07
CA PHE A 368 14.18 -2.49 9.74
C PHE A 368 15.15 -3.68 9.73
N LYS A 369 14.65 -4.92 9.65
CA LYS A 369 15.48 -6.13 9.42
C LYS A 369 16.06 -6.22 8.01
N HIS A 370 15.51 -5.47 7.06
CA HIS A 370 15.84 -5.54 5.64
C HIS A 370 16.59 -4.30 5.12
N ILE A 371 16.80 -3.27 5.94
CA ILE A 371 17.56 -2.06 5.60
C ILE A 371 18.81 -1.91 6.47
N PRO A 372 19.84 -1.19 5.98
CA PRO A 372 21.03 -0.82 6.75
C PRO A 372 20.71 -0.15 8.10
N THR A 373 21.57 -0.36 9.09
CA THR A 373 21.38 0.13 10.47
C THR A 373 21.39 1.65 10.58
N GLN A 374 21.98 2.35 9.62
CA GLN A 374 22.04 3.81 9.57
C GLN A 374 21.06 4.44 8.59
N MET A 375 20.28 3.62 7.87
CA MET A 375 19.31 4.11 6.90
C MET A 375 18.09 4.65 7.64
N THR A 376 17.60 5.80 7.19
CA THR A 376 16.50 6.57 7.76
C THR A 376 15.24 6.43 6.90
N ILE A 377 14.07 6.49 7.54
CA ILE A 377 12.77 6.37 6.87
C ILE A 377 11.85 7.53 7.21
N GLY A 378 11.10 8.00 6.22
CA GLY A 378 9.94 8.88 6.41
C GLY A 378 8.69 8.02 6.39
N LEU A 379 7.94 7.98 7.49
CA LEU A 379 6.73 7.19 7.62
C LEU A 379 5.48 8.07 7.49
N LEU A 380 4.68 7.83 6.46
CA LEU A 380 3.34 8.39 6.32
C LEU A 380 2.30 7.40 6.86
N TYR A 381 1.54 7.83 7.88
CA TYR A 381 0.45 7.03 8.43
C TYR A 381 -0.69 7.93 8.92
N ASN A 382 -1.94 7.53 8.71
CA ASN A 382 -3.13 8.31 9.08
C ASN A 382 -3.15 8.76 10.54
N ILE A 383 -2.53 7.98 11.42
CA ILE A 383 -2.39 8.26 12.85
C ILE A 383 -0.90 8.31 13.27
N GLY A 384 -0.03 8.81 12.39
CA GLY A 384 1.42 8.89 12.61
C GLY A 384 1.81 9.53 13.94
N CYS A 385 1.13 10.62 14.35
CA CYS A 385 1.35 11.26 15.64
C CYS A 385 1.03 10.35 16.84
N GLN A 386 -0.04 9.55 16.77
CA GLN A 386 -0.42 8.60 17.81
C GLN A 386 0.53 7.41 17.87
N LEU A 387 1.02 6.97 16.72
CA LEU A 387 2.01 5.89 16.64
C LEU A 387 3.34 6.34 17.24
N GLU A 388 3.83 7.54 16.90
CA GLU A 388 5.04 8.11 17.50
C GLU A 388 4.91 8.21 19.03
N GLN A 389 3.80 8.82 19.49
CA GLN A 389 3.48 8.92 20.91
C GLN A 389 3.53 7.55 21.60
N SER A 390 2.89 6.55 20.99
CA SER A 390 2.82 5.20 21.55
C SER A 390 4.19 4.51 21.58
N CYS A 391 5.02 4.71 20.55
CA CYS A 391 6.39 4.19 20.53
C CYS A 391 7.23 4.76 21.67
N ARG A 392 7.18 6.07 21.91
CA ARG A 392 7.90 6.74 23.02
C ARG A 392 7.35 6.32 24.39
N LYS A 393 6.03 6.31 24.52
CA LYS A 393 5.31 6.02 25.76
C LYS A 393 5.49 4.58 26.23
N TRP A 394 5.57 3.62 25.31
CA TRP A 394 5.66 2.19 25.64
C TRP A 394 7.00 1.56 25.28
N ASN A 395 7.92 2.32 24.68
CA ASN A 395 9.20 1.84 24.18
C ASN A 395 9.05 0.66 23.20
N PHE A 396 8.09 0.77 22.27
CA PHE A 396 7.86 -0.28 21.27
C PHE A 396 9.02 -0.43 20.28
N LEU A 397 9.77 0.66 20.07
CA LEU A 397 10.97 0.70 19.27
C LEU A 397 12.09 1.22 20.16
N ASP A 398 13.29 0.63 20.06
CA ASP A 398 14.46 1.18 20.74
C ASP A 398 14.83 2.58 20.20
N ASP A 399 15.57 3.36 20.98
CA ASP A 399 15.96 4.74 20.62
C ASP A 399 16.76 4.79 19.31
N SER A 400 17.54 3.75 19.01
CA SER A 400 18.34 3.66 17.78
C SER A 400 17.49 3.48 16.52
N THR A 401 16.33 2.86 16.66
CA THR A 401 15.37 2.65 15.58
C THR A 401 14.41 3.83 15.48
N LEU A 402 13.91 4.31 16.62
CA LEU A 402 12.98 5.43 16.68
C LEU A 402 13.61 6.72 16.12
N SER A 403 14.87 7.00 16.43
CA SER A 403 15.61 8.17 15.90
C SER A 403 15.83 8.14 14.38
N ARG A 404 15.61 6.98 13.73
CA ARG A 404 15.71 6.83 12.26
C ARG A 404 14.36 6.98 11.56
N ILE A 405 13.29 7.27 12.29
CA ILE A 405 11.94 7.45 11.74
C ILE A 405 11.52 8.91 11.86
N THR A 406 11.23 9.53 10.72
CA THR A 406 10.47 10.78 10.69
C THR A 406 9.00 10.43 10.49
N PHE A 407 8.13 10.72 11.47
CA PHE A 407 6.70 10.44 11.36
C PHE A 407 5.94 11.61 10.72
N ALA A 408 5.02 11.31 9.81
CA ALA A 408 4.10 12.28 9.24
C ALA A 408 2.71 11.66 9.08
N VAL A 409 1.70 12.53 9.00
CA VAL A 409 0.33 12.11 8.69
C VAL A 409 0.13 12.11 7.18
N ALA A 410 -0.49 11.07 6.62
CA ALA A 410 -0.80 11.04 5.19
C ALA A 410 -1.60 12.30 4.78
N VAL A 411 -1.23 12.93 3.66
CA VAL A 411 -1.70 14.29 3.28
C VAL A 411 -3.23 14.46 3.33
N PHE A 412 -4.00 13.50 2.81
CA PHE A 412 -5.47 13.56 2.81
C PHE A 412 -6.08 13.42 4.20
N HIS A 413 -5.35 12.84 5.14
CA HIS A 413 -5.81 12.60 6.51
C HIS A 413 -5.34 13.68 7.48
N ALA A 414 -4.33 14.48 7.11
CA ALA A 414 -3.75 15.50 7.98
C ALA A 414 -4.77 16.54 8.43
N TYR A 415 -5.67 16.97 7.55
CA TYR A 415 -6.75 17.92 7.87
C TYR A 415 -7.77 17.43 8.91
N GLY A 416 -7.83 16.12 9.18
CA GLY A 416 -8.69 15.56 10.23
C GLY A 416 -8.04 15.55 11.62
N HIS A 417 -6.79 16.00 11.75
CA HIS A 417 -6.09 16.15 13.03
C HIS A 417 -6.28 17.54 13.63
N GLN A 418 -6.02 17.68 14.92
CA GLN A 418 -6.02 18.98 15.61
C GLN A 418 -4.99 19.93 14.99
N TRP A 419 -5.29 21.22 14.98
CA TRP A 419 -4.48 22.25 14.33
C TRP A 419 -2.96 22.15 14.62
N PRO A 420 -2.50 22.05 15.88
CA PRO A 420 -1.06 21.96 16.17
C PRO A 420 -0.42 20.67 15.62
N CYS A 421 -1.19 19.58 15.54
CA CYS A 421 -0.73 18.35 14.90
C CYS A 421 -0.55 18.53 13.39
N GLN A 422 -1.42 19.30 12.72
CA GLN A 422 -1.26 19.60 11.29
C GLN A 422 0.04 20.36 11.04
N ILE A 423 0.37 21.35 11.87
CA ILE A 423 1.63 22.10 11.75
C ILE A 423 2.86 21.20 11.82
N VAL A 424 2.87 20.24 12.74
CA VAL A 424 4.04 19.40 13.05
C VAL A 424 4.14 18.14 12.19
N TYR A 425 3.02 17.54 11.80
CA TYR A 425 2.97 16.24 11.13
C TYR A 425 2.48 16.30 9.67
N HIS A 426 2.02 17.44 9.17
CA HIS A 426 1.59 17.54 7.77
C HIS A 426 2.81 17.49 6.83
N PRO A 427 2.84 16.62 5.81
CA PRO A 427 4.02 16.38 4.97
C PRO A 427 4.44 17.59 4.13
N ARG A 428 3.51 18.53 3.85
CA ARG A 428 3.86 19.81 3.22
C ARG A 428 4.58 20.80 4.14
N LYS A 429 4.46 20.64 5.46
CA LYS A 429 5.08 21.52 6.47
C LYS A 429 6.31 20.86 7.11
N ARG A 430 6.24 19.53 7.28
CA ARG A 430 7.32 18.72 7.86
C ARG A 430 8.43 18.45 6.85
N GLU A 431 9.66 18.73 7.25
CA GLU A 431 10.85 18.52 6.42
C GLU A 431 11.02 17.05 6.01
N GLY A 432 11.47 16.85 4.77
CA GLY A 432 11.92 15.55 4.26
C GLY A 432 10.93 14.79 3.38
N PHE A 433 9.66 15.20 3.30
CA PHE A 433 8.62 14.44 2.62
C PHE A 433 8.33 14.85 1.17
N GLY A 434 8.76 16.04 0.73
CA GLY A 434 8.48 16.54 -0.62
C GLY A 434 6.99 16.57 -0.99
N PHE A 435 6.66 16.57 -2.29
CA PHE A 435 5.28 16.56 -2.80
C PHE A 435 4.80 15.14 -3.16
N PHE A 436 3.63 14.73 -2.67
CA PHE A 436 3.08 13.38 -2.91
C PHE A 436 1.60 13.38 -3.33
N LEU A 437 1.25 12.65 -4.40
CA LEU A 437 -0.12 12.41 -4.83
C LEU A 437 -0.27 11.04 -5.53
N LYS A 438 -1.17 10.18 -5.04
CA LYS A 438 -2.18 9.43 -5.83
C LYS A 438 -3.03 8.47 -4.95
N PRO A 439 -4.25 8.08 -5.39
CA PRO A 439 -5.15 7.16 -4.70
C PRO A 439 -5.17 5.72 -5.25
N LEU A 440 -5.54 4.72 -4.42
CA LEU A 440 -5.67 3.29 -4.76
C LEU A 440 -7.09 2.74 -4.52
N ILE A 441 -7.48 1.70 -5.29
CA ILE A 441 -8.81 1.04 -5.31
C ILE A 441 -8.67 -0.46 -4.94
N PRO A 442 -9.67 -1.09 -4.27
CA PRO A 442 -9.67 -2.53 -3.96
C PRO A 442 -10.85 -3.34 -4.54
N SER A 443 -10.68 -4.66 -4.77
CA SER A 443 -11.71 -5.70 -4.50
C SER A 443 -11.25 -7.18 -4.69
N LEU A 444 -11.42 -8.04 -3.66
CA LEU A 444 -11.64 -9.50 -3.71
C LEU A 444 -12.39 -9.94 -2.43
N ARG A 445 -13.51 -10.68 -2.52
CA ARG A 445 -14.40 -10.94 -1.35
C ARG A 445 -14.70 -12.41 -1.02
N VAL A 446 -14.45 -13.36 -1.93
CA VAL A 446 -14.82 -14.78 -1.73
C VAL A 446 -13.76 -15.71 -2.32
N SER A 447 -12.83 -16.22 -1.48
CA SER A 447 -11.83 -17.24 -1.86
C SER A 447 -11.24 -17.95 -0.62
N GLY A 448 -10.50 -19.06 -0.83
CA GLY A 448 -9.73 -19.74 0.24
C GLY A 448 -8.63 -18.82 0.80
N SER A 449 -8.11 -19.11 1.99
CA SER A 449 -7.16 -18.25 2.69
C SER A 449 -5.89 -18.04 1.86
N ASN A 450 -5.15 -19.12 1.59
CA ASN A 450 -3.90 -19.06 0.86
C ASN A 450 -4.12 -18.75 -0.63
N GLN A 451 -5.27 -19.14 -1.20
CA GLN A 451 -5.65 -18.73 -2.55
C GLN A 451 -5.85 -17.22 -2.67
N GLN A 452 -6.47 -16.56 -1.69
CA GLN A 452 -6.67 -15.10 -1.69
C GLN A 452 -5.31 -14.38 -1.69
N LEU A 453 -4.43 -14.79 -0.76
CA LEU A 453 -3.08 -14.23 -0.63
C LEU A 453 -2.32 -14.38 -1.95
N PHE A 454 -2.40 -15.55 -2.58
CA PHE A 454 -1.74 -15.82 -3.86
C PHE A 454 -2.24 -14.96 -5.02
N VAL A 455 -3.56 -14.75 -5.14
CA VAL A 455 -4.12 -13.88 -6.19
C VAL A 455 -3.65 -12.44 -6.00
N LEU A 456 -3.69 -11.92 -4.77
CA LEU A 456 -3.17 -10.59 -4.46
C LEU A 456 -1.68 -10.49 -4.74
N ASN A 457 -0.89 -11.49 -4.34
CA ASN A 457 0.55 -11.59 -4.62
C ASN A 457 0.86 -11.51 -6.12
N THR A 458 0.05 -12.20 -6.94
CA THR A 458 0.20 -12.21 -8.40
C THR A 458 -0.18 -10.84 -9.02
N GLN A 459 -1.22 -10.18 -8.51
CA GLN A 459 -1.59 -8.83 -8.94
C GLN A 459 -0.51 -7.80 -8.59
N ILE A 460 0.06 -7.88 -7.38
CA ILE A 460 1.16 -7.01 -6.94
C ILE A 460 2.35 -7.18 -7.88
N ARG A 461 2.78 -8.42 -8.15
CA ARG A 461 3.87 -8.69 -9.12
C ARG A 461 3.60 -8.10 -10.51
N HIS A 462 2.36 -8.15 -10.98
CA HIS A 462 2.00 -7.55 -12.27
C HIS A 462 2.11 -6.02 -12.23
N LEU A 463 1.58 -5.37 -11.18
CA LEU A 463 1.70 -3.93 -10.99
C LEU A 463 3.16 -3.50 -10.83
N ASP A 464 3.98 -4.32 -10.19
CA ASP A 464 5.41 -4.12 -10.05
C ASP A 464 6.15 -4.16 -11.39
N SER A 465 5.81 -5.12 -12.25
CA SER A 465 6.35 -5.17 -13.62
C SER A 465 5.94 -3.94 -14.44
N LYS A 466 4.66 -3.55 -14.36
CA LYS A 466 4.14 -2.39 -15.11
C LYS A 466 4.76 -1.08 -14.63
N SER A 467 4.88 -0.89 -13.32
CA SER A 467 5.48 0.31 -12.74
C SER A 467 6.99 0.39 -13.02
N LEU A 468 7.69 -0.74 -13.15
CA LEU A 468 9.10 -0.75 -13.56
C LEU A 468 9.23 -0.13 -14.94
N GLN A 469 8.48 -0.64 -15.92
CA GLN A 469 8.45 -0.07 -17.27
C GLN A 469 8.10 1.44 -17.25
N GLY A 470 7.17 1.84 -16.37
CA GLY A 470 6.71 3.22 -16.21
C GLY A 470 7.60 4.17 -15.41
N PHE A 471 8.70 3.74 -14.77
CA PHE A 471 9.49 4.61 -13.88
C PHE A 471 10.05 5.86 -14.57
N GLY A 472 10.52 5.75 -15.82
CA GLY A 472 10.97 6.91 -16.59
C GLY A 472 9.86 7.96 -16.77
N HIS A 473 8.64 7.52 -17.08
CA HIS A 473 7.48 8.42 -17.20
C HIS A 473 7.09 9.03 -15.84
N TRP A 474 7.11 8.22 -14.78
CA TRP A 474 6.78 8.67 -13.44
C TRP A 474 7.75 9.76 -12.96
N LEU A 475 9.07 9.54 -13.10
CA LEU A 475 10.09 10.52 -12.75
C LEU A 475 9.94 11.82 -13.55
N HIS A 476 9.75 11.72 -14.87
CA HIS A 476 9.52 12.89 -15.72
C HIS A 476 8.31 13.70 -15.29
N ARG A 477 7.18 13.03 -15.00
CA ARG A 477 5.96 13.71 -14.55
C ARG A 477 6.17 14.41 -13.21
N CYS A 478 6.76 13.73 -12.23
CA CYS A 478 7.05 14.34 -10.93
C CYS A 478 8.01 15.53 -11.08
N TRP A 479 9.01 15.42 -11.95
CA TRP A 479 9.96 16.51 -12.23
C TRP A 479 9.27 17.74 -12.83
N ILE A 480 8.50 17.57 -13.91
CA ILE A 480 7.79 18.69 -14.54
C ILE A 480 6.82 19.36 -13.58
N HIS A 481 6.08 18.55 -12.79
CA HIS A 481 5.17 19.10 -11.79
C HIS A 481 5.90 19.88 -10.69
N CYS A 482 7.00 19.33 -10.17
CA CYS A 482 7.84 19.97 -9.17
C CYS A 482 8.43 21.29 -9.68
N GLN A 483 9.01 21.30 -10.88
CA GLN A 483 9.53 22.50 -11.53
C GLN A 483 8.44 23.57 -11.72
N SER A 484 7.25 23.16 -12.21
CA SER A 484 6.14 24.10 -12.41
C SER A 484 5.69 24.74 -11.11
N LYS A 485 5.50 23.95 -10.04
CA LYS A 485 5.12 24.46 -8.71
C LYS A 485 6.19 25.36 -8.11
N LYS A 486 7.46 24.97 -8.22
CA LYS A 486 8.58 25.75 -7.70
C LYS A 486 8.66 27.11 -8.38
N ASN A 487 8.59 27.14 -9.71
CA ASN A 487 8.68 28.39 -10.47
C ASN A 487 7.49 29.30 -10.16
N ASP A 488 6.26 28.77 -10.13
CA ASP A 488 5.08 29.55 -9.73
C ASP A 488 5.24 30.14 -8.32
N ALA A 489 5.72 29.35 -7.36
CA ALA A 489 5.93 29.82 -6.00
C ALA A 489 7.05 30.87 -5.89
N LEU A 490 8.15 30.71 -6.64
CA LEU A 490 9.25 31.67 -6.70
C LEU A 490 8.83 32.99 -7.35
N ASP A 491 8.09 32.93 -8.46
CA ASP A 491 7.59 34.12 -9.16
C ASP A 491 6.67 34.92 -8.22
N ARG A 492 5.76 34.24 -7.51
CA ARG A 492 4.87 34.86 -6.53
C ARG A 492 5.61 35.40 -5.30
N LEU A 493 6.67 34.75 -4.84
CA LEU A 493 7.51 35.28 -3.75
C LEU A 493 8.23 36.56 -4.19
N HIS A 494 8.74 36.59 -5.42
CA HIS A 494 9.38 37.77 -5.99
C HIS A 494 8.40 38.96 -6.07
N GLU A 495 7.12 38.72 -6.40
CA GLU A 495 6.07 39.75 -6.38
C GLU A 495 5.76 40.31 -4.99
N LEU A 496 5.96 39.52 -3.92
CA LEU A 496 5.69 39.96 -2.55
C LEU A 496 6.81 40.84 -1.98
N GLU A 497 8.01 40.83 -2.58
CA GLU A 497 9.19 41.60 -2.16
C GLU A 497 9.59 41.37 -0.68
N LEU A 498 9.41 40.14 -0.18
CA LEU A 498 9.74 39.76 1.19
C LEU A 498 11.10 39.03 1.27
N ASP A 499 11.81 39.22 2.38
CA ASP A 499 13.07 38.52 2.64
C ASP A 499 12.84 37.09 3.13
N GLU A 500 13.59 36.13 2.57
CA GLU A 500 13.48 34.71 2.91
C GLU A 500 13.76 34.44 4.40
N ASN A 501 14.79 35.08 4.99
CA ASN A 501 15.14 34.83 6.39
C ASN A 501 14.05 35.35 7.33
N MET A 502 13.44 36.50 6.99
CA MET A 502 12.29 37.02 7.71
C MET A 502 11.14 36.01 7.71
N LEU A 503 10.79 35.45 6.55
CA LEU A 503 9.72 34.44 6.44
C LEU A 503 10.03 33.19 7.28
N ARG A 504 11.29 32.74 7.33
CA ARG A 504 11.71 31.60 8.17
C ARG A 504 11.59 31.89 9.66
N VAL A 505 11.94 33.11 10.11
CA VAL A 505 11.81 33.54 11.50
C VAL A 505 10.33 33.62 11.91
N GLU A 506 9.51 34.23 11.05
CA GLU A 506 8.07 34.37 11.26
C GLU A 506 7.36 33.01 11.28
N TRP A 507 7.73 32.09 10.38
CA TRP A 507 7.25 30.70 10.40
C TRP A 507 7.61 29.99 11.71
N LYS A 508 8.86 30.13 12.17
CA LYS A 508 9.27 29.53 13.44
C LYS A 508 8.49 30.10 14.62
N ALA A 509 8.28 31.42 14.66
CA ALA A 509 7.48 32.07 15.70
C ALA A 509 6.02 31.58 15.68
N GLN A 510 5.45 31.38 14.49
CA GLN A 510 4.12 30.79 14.32
C GLN A 510 4.07 29.37 14.91
N VAL A 511 5.01 28.49 14.54
CA VAL A 511 5.07 27.11 15.05
C VAL A 511 5.20 27.09 16.56
N ASP A 512 6.12 27.87 17.13
CA ASP A 512 6.37 27.93 18.56
C ASP A 512 5.12 28.43 19.33
N HIS A 513 4.40 29.42 18.79
CA HIS A 513 3.16 29.93 19.38
C HIS A 513 2.01 28.92 19.28
N GLN A 514 1.76 28.36 18.10
CA GLN A 514 0.60 27.50 17.83
C GLN A 514 0.76 26.08 18.37
N THR A 515 1.96 25.70 18.83
CA THR A 515 2.22 24.41 19.48
C THR A 515 2.41 24.51 21.00
N ALA A 516 2.31 25.71 21.59
CA ALA A 516 2.47 25.96 23.03
C ALA A 516 1.42 25.24 23.90
N THR A 517 1.78 24.88 25.13
CA THR A 517 0.86 24.29 26.12
C THR A 517 -0.23 25.27 26.54
N HIS A 518 -1.48 24.80 26.63
CA HIS A 518 -2.64 25.65 26.88
C HIS A 518 -2.72 26.15 28.34
N THR A 519 -2.19 27.34 28.64
CA THR A 519 -2.62 28.12 29.83
C THR A 519 -3.96 28.86 29.63
N ALA A 520 -4.62 28.67 28.47
CA ALA A 520 -5.91 29.31 28.10
C ALA A 520 -7.11 28.33 28.06
N TYR A 521 -7.00 27.17 28.71
CA TYR A 521 -7.90 26.01 28.50
C TYR A 521 -9.33 26.17 29.05
N ALA A 522 -9.58 27.08 29.99
CA ALA A 522 -10.91 27.23 30.59
C ALA A 522 -11.97 27.69 29.58
N ALA A 523 -11.63 28.60 28.64
CA ALA A 523 -12.59 29.15 27.69
C ALA A 523 -12.97 28.18 26.55
N GLU A 524 -12.00 27.38 26.08
CA GLU A 524 -12.18 26.48 24.94
C GLU A 524 -12.96 25.21 25.29
N VAL A 525 -12.68 24.60 26.45
CA VAL A 525 -13.46 23.45 26.95
C VAL A 525 -14.90 23.83 27.22
N ILE A 526 -15.14 25.02 27.77
CA ILE A 526 -16.48 25.55 27.99
C ILE A 526 -17.19 25.76 26.64
N THR A 527 -16.50 26.31 25.64
CA THR A 527 -17.05 26.50 24.28
C THR A 527 -17.42 25.18 23.62
N ILE A 528 -16.57 24.14 23.73
CA ILE A 528 -16.88 22.81 23.19
C ILE A 528 -18.05 22.16 23.95
N ILE A 529 -18.14 22.34 25.28
CA ILE A 529 -19.28 21.88 26.08
C ILE A 529 -20.57 22.55 25.61
N LEU A 530 -20.56 23.86 25.34
CA LEU A 530 -21.71 24.61 24.82
C LEU A 530 -22.09 24.16 23.40
N ALA A 531 -21.11 23.90 22.52
CA ALA A 531 -21.34 23.40 21.17
C ALA A 531 -21.93 21.97 21.18
N LEU A 532 -21.45 21.10 22.07
CA LEU A 532 -21.98 19.75 22.27
C LEU A 532 -23.41 19.78 22.83
N GLU A 533 -23.71 20.70 23.76
CA GLU A 533 -25.08 20.91 24.28
C GLU A 533 -26.04 21.34 23.16
N LYS A 534 -25.62 22.28 22.32
CA LYS A 534 -26.40 22.73 21.16
C LYS A 534 -26.61 21.61 20.13
N THR A 535 -25.57 20.82 19.88
CA THR A 535 -25.65 19.66 18.99
C THR A 535 -26.63 18.62 19.51
N LEU A 536 -26.64 18.36 20.82
CA LEU A 536 -27.64 17.48 21.44
C LEU A 536 -29.07 18.00 21.27
N GLN A 537 -29.29 19.31 21.43
CA GLN A 537 -30.60 19.91 21.20
C GLN A 537 -31.07 19.73 19.75
N THR A 538 -30.19 19.94 18.77
CA THR A 538 -30.52 19.72 17.35
C THR A 538 -30.78 18.24 17.04
N GLN A 539 -29.97 17.33 17.61
CA GLN A 539 -30.18 15.89 17.46
C GLN A 539 -31.49 15.43 18.11
N GLU A 540 -31.85 15.99 19.26
CA GLU A 540 -33.12 15.70 19.93
C GLU A 540 -34.32 16.19 19.13
N ALA A 541 -34.23 17.39 18.53
CA ALA A 541 -35.26 17.91 17.62
C ALA A 541 -35.43 17.00 16.38
N SER A 542 -34.32 16.56 15.78
CA SER A 542 -34.34 15.64 14.64
C SER A 542 -34.89 14.26 14.99
N ILE A 543 -34.58 13.74 16.19
CA ILE A 543 -35.18 12.48 16.69
C ILE A 543 -36.70 12.64 16.83
N ARG A 544 -37.18 13.74 17.42
CA ARG A 544 -38.62 14.01 17.56
C ARG A 544 -39.33 14.12 16.21
N GLU A 545 -38.69 14.75 15.23
CA GLU A 545 -39.23 14.86 13.87
C GLU A 545 -39.31 13.49 13.17
N LEU A 546 -38.26 12.67 13.29
CA LEU A 546 -38.23 11.30 12.78
C LEU A 546 -39.25 10.39 13.48
N GLU A 547 -39.49 10.60 14.78
CA GLU A 547 -40.53 9.91 15.55
C GLU A 547 -41.95 10.30 15.12
N MET A 548 -42.15 11.54 14.68
CA MET A 548 -43.44 12.02 14.15
C MET A 548 -43.75 11.49 12.73
N GLN A 549 -42.73 11.17 11.94
CA GLN A 549 -42.87 10.67 10.56
C GLN A 549 -43.05 9.14 10.46
N LEU A 550 -43.33 8.48 11.58
CA LEU A 550 -43.20 7.02 11.73
C LEU A 550 -44.41 6.25 11.16
N HIS A 551 -44.42 6.05 9.84
CA HIS A 551 -45.31 5.09 9.16
C HIS A 551 -44.60 4.13 8.18
N ALA A 552 -43.26 4.16 8.02
CA ALA A 552 -42.53 3.29 7.09
C ALA A 552 -41.22 2.71 7.64
N VAL A 553 -40.86 1.50 7.20
CA VAL A 553 -39.67 0.72 7.62
C VAL A 553 -38.34 1.44 7.34
N GLN A 554 -38.28 2.31 6.32
CA GLN A 554 -37.10 3.11 5.94
C GLN A 554 -36.63 4.06 7.06
N PHE A 555 -37.57 4.63 7.84
CA PHE A 555 -37.26 5.61 8.90
C PHE A 555 -36.79 4.97 10.20
N ASN A 556 -37.03 3.66 10.41
CA ASN A 556 -36.56 2.96 11.61
C ASN A 556 -35.02 2.89 11.67
N LEU A 557 -34.34 2.70 10.52
CA LEU A 557 -32.87 2.66 10.50
C LEU A 557 -32.27 4.05 10.79
N GLN A 558 -32.85 5.10 10.21
CA GLN A 558 -32.43 6.49 10.42
C GLN A 558 -32.67 6.94 11.87
N LEU A 559 -33.78 6.52 12.47
CA LEU A 559 -34.09 6.79 13.88
C LEU A 559 -33.14 6.05 14.83
N VAL A 560 -32.80 4.79 14.53
CA VAL A 560 -31.80 4.03 15.31
C VAL A 560 -30.42 4.68 15.21
N ASP A 561 -30.00 5.12 14.02
CA ASP A 561 -28.74 5.85 13.83
C ASP A 561 -28.74 7.21 14.54
N ALA A 562 -29.84 7.96 14.46
CA ALA A 562 -29.99 9.25 15.14
C ALA A 562 -29.91 9.08 16.68
N ARG A 563 -30.59 8.09 17.25
CA ARG A 563 -30.51 7.75 18.68
C ARG A 563 -29.10 7.29 19.09
N SER A 564 -28.41 6.53 18.23
CA SER A 564 -27.03 6.14 18.49
C SER A 564 -26.08 7.34 18.48
N ARG A 565 -26.26 8.31 17.56
CA ARG A 565 -25.48 9.56 17.53
C ARG A 565 -25.73 10.39 18.79
N TYR A 566 -26.99 10.59 19.17
CA TYR A 566 -27.36 11.30 20.39
C TYR A 566 -26.70 10.70 21.63
N LYS A 567 -26.75 9.36 21.80
CA LYS A 567 -26.14 8.68 22.94
C LYS A 567 -24.62 8.93 23.02
N LYS A 568 -23.91 8.85 21.89
CA LYS A 568 -22.45 9.11 21.84
C LYS A 568 -22.12 10.55 22.22
N THR A 569 -22.84 11.52 21.66
CA THR A 569 -22.66 12.94 21.99
C THR A 569 -22.93 13.20 23.47
N ALA A 570 -23.98 12.58 24.04
CA ALA A 570 -24.36 12.72 25.44
C ALA A 570 -23.31 12.12 26.39
N ASP A 571 -22.76 10.95 26.06
CA ASP A 571 -21.70 10.31 26.84
C ASP A 571 -20.39 11.12 26.80
N THR A 572 -20.06 11.74 25.66
CA THR A 572 -18.92 12.66 25.54
C THR A 572 -19.12 13.95 26.34
N LEU A 573 -20.31 14.56 26.26
CA LEU A 573 -20.65 15.74 27.07
C LEU A 573 -20.54 15.43 28.58
N ARG A 574 -21.05 14.27 29.01
CA ARG A 574 -20.99 13.84 30.41
C ARG A 574 -19.56 13.69 30.90
N ARG A 575 -18.67 13.07 30.10
CA ARG A 575 -17.25 12.92 30.43
C ARG A 575 -16.55 14.28 30.54
N ARG A 576 -16.79 15.19 29.59
CA ARG A 576 -16.18 16.53 29.60
C ARG A 576 -16.67 17.40 30.77
N ARG A 577 -17.96 17.36 31.12
CA ARG A 577 -18.48 18.05 32.32
C ARG A 577 -17.93 17.48 33.63
N ALA A 578 -17.70 16.17 33.69
CA ALA A 578 -17.12 15.53 34.86
C ALA A 578 -15.65 15.92 35.07
N ALA A 579 -14.93 16.21 33.97
CA ALA A 579 -13.54 16.66 33.97
C ALA A 579 -13.34 18.14 34.33
N LEU A 580 -14.40 18.96 34.41
CA LEU A 580 -14.29 20.37 34.79
C LEU A 580 -13.97 20.55 36.28
N GLY A 581 -13.03 21.46 36.57
CA GLY A 581 -12.76 21.94 37.92
C GLY A 581 -13.94 22.69 38.55
N THR A 582 -13.87 23.00 39.84
CA THR A 582 -14.92 23.75 40.54
C THR A 582 -15.09 25.18 40.03
N GLU A 583 -14.00 25.80 39.58
CA GLU A 583 -13.98 27.17 39.06
C GLU A 583 -14.54 27.23 37.63
N ASP A 584 -14.18 26.27 36.78
CA ASP A 584 -14.70 26.15 35.41
C ASP A 584 -16.19 25.82 35.34
N LYS A 585 -16.70 25.05 36.32
CA LYS A 585 -18.15 24.78 36.46
C LYS A 585 -18.93 26.06 36.74
N VAL A 586 -18.36 26.99 37.52
CA VAL A 586 -18.95 28.30 37.81
C VAL A 586 -18.90 29.20 36.57
N ASN A 587 -17.77 29.19 35.84
CA ASN A 587 -17.64 29.92 34.58
C ASN A 587 -18.60 29.40 33.49
N LEU A 588 -18.79 28.08 33.37
CA LEU A 588 -19.77 27.48 32.45
C LEU A 588 -21.20 27.95 32.74
N GLU A 589 -21.62 27.95 34.01
CA GLU A 589 -22.96 28.40 34.41
C GLU A 589 -23.14 29.92 34.26
N LYS A 590 -22.06 30.70 34.39
CA LYS A 590 -22.06 32.14 34.10
C LYS A 590 -22.21 32.39 32.59
N MET A 591 -21.44 31.69 31.76
CA MET A 591 -21.48 31.78 30.29
C MET A 591 -22.81 31.30 29.69
N LYS A 592 -23.50 30.33 30.29
CA LYS A 592 -24.85 29.91 29.89
C LYS A 592 -25.93 30.97 30.07
N LYS A 593 -25.74 31.86 31.06
CA LYS A 593 -26.68 32.94 31.38
C LYS A 593 -26.39 34.22 30.58
N ASP A 594 -25.20 34.31 30.00
CA ASP A 594 -24.82 35.44 29.17
C ASP A 594 -25.44 35.29 27.77
N ILE A 595 -26.30 36.24 27.41
CA ILE A 595 -27.08 36.28 26.15
C ILE A 595 -26.17 36.50 24.92
N TYR A 596 -24.85 36.50 25.11
CA TYR A 596 -23.83 36.83 24.12
C TYR A 596 -23.22 35.63 23.37
N LEU A 597 -23.53 34.38 23.73
CA LEU A 597 -22.91 33.18 23.16
C LEU A 597 -23.85 32.27 22.33
N THR A 598 -24.74 32.86 21.52
CA THR A 598 -25.31 32.22 20.32
C THR A 598 -24.37 32.53 19.14
N PRO A 599 -24.22 31.64 18.14
CA PRO A 599 -22.98 31.43 17.37
C PRO A 599 -22.41 32.74 16.84
N GLY A 600 -21.19 33.06 17.28
CA GLY A 600 -20.54 34.37 17.10
C GLY A 600 -20.57 34.88 15.66
N ILE A 601 -20.47 33.99 14.66
CA ILE A 601 -20.52 34.36 13.24
C ILE A 601 -21.87 34.93 12.81
N LEU A 602 -23.00 34.33 13.20
CA LEU A 602 -24.34 34.84 12.84
C LEU A 602 -24.65 36.15 13.55
N LYS A 603 -24.20 36.30 14.79
CA LYS A 603 -24.35 37.55 15.54
C LYS A 603 -23.45 38.65 14.98
N LEU A 604 -22.18 38.39 14.66
CA LEU A 604 -21.29 39.36 14.01
C LEU A 604 -21.85 39.85 12.69
N ILE A 605 -22.34 38.94 11.83
CA ILE A 605 -22.99 39.30 10.57
C ILE A 605 -24.23 40.19 10.81
N THR A 606 -25.04 39.88 11.82
CA THR A 606 -26.24 40.67 12.15
C THR A 606 -25.87 42.04 12.73
N THR A 607 -24.88 42.10 13.62
CA THR A 607 -24.44 43.34 14.30
C THR A 607 -23.72 44.28 13.33
N TYR A 608 -22.95 43.72 12.39
CA TYR A 608 -22.31 44.47 11.31
C TYR A 608 -23.33 45.00 10.28
N ASN A 609 -24.31 44.17 9.88
CA ASN A 609 -25.40 44.60 8.99
C ASN A 609 -26.35 45.62 9.64
N CYS A 610 -26.38 45.71 10.98
CA CYS A 610 -27.14 46.69 11.74
C CYS A 610 -26.34 47.94 12.16
N GLY A 611 -25.04 48.02 11.84
CA GLY A 611 -24.19 49.18 12.14
C GLY A 611 -23.77 49.33 13.61
N GLU A 612 -23.89 48.28 14.41
CA GLU A 612 -23.60 48.27 15.86
C GLU A 612 -22.28 47.55 16.19
N ALA A 613 -21.40 47.35 15.22
CA ALA A 613 -20.12 46.67 15.42
C ALA A 613 -19.15 47.51 16.28
N PRO A 614 -18.34 46.88 17.16
CA PRO A 614 -17.27 47.58 17.89
C PRO A 614 -16.32 48.32 16.94
N PRO A 615 -15.73 49.46 17.37
CA PRO A 615 -14.67 50.10 16.60
C PRO A 615 -13.59 49.08 16.22
N TYR A 616 -13.16 49.08 14.96
CA TYR A 616 -12.14 48.17 14.40
C TYR A 616 -12.55 46.70 14.20
N ALA A 617 -13.83 46.33 14.39
CA ALA A 617 -14.28 44.97 14.10
C ALA A 617 -14.25 44.66 12.59
N VAL A 618 -13.51 43.60 12.22
CA VAL A 618 -13.43 43.09 10.85
C VAL A 618 -14.37 41.88 10.70
N PRO A 619 -15.23 41.84 9.68
CA PRO A 619 -16.11 40.69 9.46
C PRO A 619 -15.29 39.45 9.07
N PRO A 620 -15.69 38.23 9.50
CA PRO A 620 -15.04 37.00 9.05
C PRO A 620 -15.07 36.90 7.52
N HIS A 621 -13.99 36.43 6.92
CA HIS A 621 -13.92 36.24 5.47
C HIS A 621 -15.00 35.23 5.01
N ILE A 622 -15.70 35.56 3.92
CA ILE A 622 -16.69 34.67 3.32
C ILE A 622 -15.96 33.44 2.78
N ILE A 623 -16.30 32.26 3.28
CA ILE A 623 -15.76 30.99 2.76
C ILE A 623 -16.30 30.80 1.33
N PRO A 624 -15.44 30.83 0.30
CA PRO A 624 -15.87 30.55 -1.06
C PRO A 624 -16.44 29.12 -1.12
N ARG A 625 -17.63 28.97 -1.73
CA ARG A 625 -18.26 27.64 -1.90
C ARG A 625 -17.58 26.82 -2.99
N ASP A 626 -16.98 27.52 -3.97
CA ASP A 626 -16.13 26.94 -5.00
C ASP A 626 -14.72 26.75 -4.42
N GLY A 627 -14.12 25.58 -4.59
CA GLY A 627 -12.78 25.30 -4.06
C GLY A 627 -12.68 25.06 -2.55
N ILE A 628 -13.77 24.72 -1.83
CA ILE A 628 -13.70 24.40 -0.38
C ILE A 628 -12.73 23.25 -0.04
N PHE A 629 -12.41 22.40 -1.01
CA PHE A 629 -11.42 21.32 -0.88
C PHE A 629 -10.00 21.74 -1.30
N GLN A 630 -9.84 22.96 -1.81
CA GLN A 630 -8.55 23.62 -2.05
C GLN A 630 -8.07 24.41 -0.83
N LEU A 631 -8.88 24.47 0.24
CA LEU A 631 -8.53 25.17 1.46
C LEU A 631 -7.26 24.55 2.06
N ASP A 632 -6.23 25.37 2.25
CA ASP A 632 -4.98 24.97 2.87
C ASP A 632 -5.08 25.10 4.40
N VAL A 633 -4.13 24.49 5.09
CA VAL A 633 -4.02 24.54 6.55
C VAL A 633 -3.98 26.03 6.97
N ASP A 634 -3.24 26.87 6.27
CA ASP A 634 -3.04 28.28 6.65
C ASP A 634 -4.20 29.24 6.28
N ASP A 635 -5.32 28.74 5.76
CA ASP A 635 -6.48 29.58 5.44
C ASP A 635 -7.21 30.06 6.71
N ASP A 636 -7.75 31.29 6.64
CA ASP A 636 -8.36 32.05 7.76
C ASP A 636 -9.49 31.29 8.50
N ILE A 637 -10.05 30.24 7.88
CA ILE A 637 -11.09 29.40 8.48
C ILE A 637 -10.59 28.56 9.67
N TRP A 638 -9.28 28.31 9.76
CA TRP A 638 -8.67 27.45 10.79
C TRP A 638 -8.08 28.23 11.97
N GLN A 639 -8.14 29.56 11.94
CA GLN A 639 -7.60 30.44 12.99
C GLN A 639 -8.65 30.66 14.09
N ASP A 640 -8.62 29.85 15.15
CA ASP A 640 -9.29 30.16 16.42
C ASP A 640 -8.39 31.06 17.28
N VAL A 641 -8.24 32.33 16.89
CA VAL A 641 -7.56 33.33 17.73
C VAL A 641 -8.62 34.19 18.40
N GLY A 642 -8.79 33.97 19.70
CA GLY A 642 -9.57 34.86 20.56
C GLY A 642 -8.96 36.26 20.56
N LEU A 643 -9.84 37.27 20.57
CA LEU A 643 -9.48 38.67 20.77
C LEU A 643 -9.00 38.87 22.21
N ASP A 644 -7.71 38.65 22.48
CA ASP A 644 -7.07 39.18 23.68
C ASP A 644 -6.59 40.61 23.38
N ASP A 645 -7.21 41.59 24.06
CA ASP A 645 -7.05 43.04 23.88
C ASP A 645 -5.64 43.59 24.25
N ASP A 646 -4.70 42.73 24.68
CA ASP A 646 -3.44 43.17 25.31
C ASP A 646 -2.20 43.17 24.40
N THR A 647 -2.27 42.66 23.17
CA THR A 647 -1.12 42.71 22.23
C THR A 647 -1.14 43.98 21.37
N LEU A 648 -0.48 45.05 21.87
CA LEU A 648 -0.33 46.32 21.15
C LEU A 648 0.34 46.19 19.75
N HIS A 649 1.09 45.11 19.50
CA HIS A 649 1.75 44.80 18.23
C HIS A 649 1.73 43.29 17.96
N PRO A 650 0.75 42.76 17.21
CA PRO A 650 0.72 41.34 16.84
C PRO A 650 1.91 40.98 15.91
N PRO A 651 2.42 39.73 15.97
CA PRO A 651 3.46 39.25 15.05
C PRO A 651 3.03 39.33 13.58
N ALA A 652 3.99 39.51 12.67
CA ALA A 652 3.67 39.71 11.25
C ALA A 652 3.07 38.45 10.60
N TRP A 653 3.49 37.25 11.02
CA TRP A 653 2.83 36.00 10.60
C TRP A 653 1.34 35.93 10.97
N LEU A 654 0.88 36.73 11.93
CA LEU A 654 -0.53 36.78 12.33
C LEU A 654 -1.27 37.95 11.64
N SER A 655 -0.62 39.11 11.51
CA SER A 655 -1.30 40.36 11.10
C SER A 655 -1.04 40.83 9.67
N ASP A 656 -0.05 40.27 8.97
CA ASP A 656 0.34 40.70 7.62
C ASP A 656 0.05 39.61 6.56
N ASP A 657 -0.92 39.87 5.69
CA ASP A 657 -1.33 38.98 4.60
C ASP A 657 -0.19 38.62 3.64
N LYS A 658 0.74 39.54 3.40
CA LYS A 658 1.90 39.26 2.55
C LYS A 658 2.84 38.30 3.25
N VAL A 659 3.08 38.47 4.54
CA VAL A 659 3.93 37.58 5.33
C VAL A 659 3.32 36.18 5.43
N ARG A 660 2.00 36.08 5.67
CA ARG A 660 1.27 34.80 5.67
C ARG A 660 1.38 34.07 4.34
N ASN A 661 1.10 34.77 3.24
CA ASN A 661 1.26 34.20 1.90
C ASN A 661 2.71 33.85 1.58
N GLY A 662 3.66 34.69 2.00
CA GLY A 662 5.09 34.48 1.84
C GLY A 662 5.57 33.21 2.54
N ILE A 663 5.15 32.98 3.79
CA ILE A 663 5.47 31.75 4.55
C ILE A 663 5.02 30.51 3.76
N ARG A 664 3.76 30.51 3.27
CA ARG A 664 3.22 29.38 2.50
C ARG A 664 4.04 29.11 1.24
N LEU A 665 4.30 30.15 0.45
CA LEU A 665 5.06 30.01 -0.79
C LEU A 665 6.50 29.56 -0.52
N GLN A 666 7.13 30.06 0.55
CA GLN A 666 8.48 29.64 0.95
C GLN A 666 8.53 28.17 1.35
N LEU A 667 7.54 27.69 2.11
CA LEU A 667 7.43 26.26 2.44
C LEU A 667 7.22 25.40 1.19
N GLU A 668 6.41 25.86 0.23
CA GLU A 668 6.23 25.18 -1.06
C GLU A 668 7.55 25.10 -1.86
N VAL A 669 8.32 26.19 -1.92
CA VAL A 669 9.66 26.20 -2.53
C VAL A 669 10.59 25.20 -1.83
N ASP A 670 10.60 25.17 -0.49
CA ASP A 670 11.43 24.25 0.28
C ASP A 670 11.04 22.78 0.00
N ARG A 671 9.74 22.46 -0.07
CA ARG A 671 9.26 21.11 -0.45
C ARG A 671 9.60 20.75 -1.90
N CYS A 672 9.56 21.71 -2.82
CA CYS A 672 10.03 21.48 -4.18
C CYS A 672 11.54 21.22 -4.23
N ASN A 673 12.35 21.95 -3.46
CA ASN A 673 13.81 21.71 -3.39
C ASN A 673 14.13 20.30 -2.88
N GLU A 674 13.41 19.83 -1.85
CA GLU A 674 13.52 18.45 -1.36
C GLU A 674 13.14 17.42 -2.43
N GLU A 675 12.03 17.65 -3.12
CA GLU A 675 11.54 16.75 -4.17
C GLU A 675 12.48 16.71 -5.38
N GLU A 676 13.01 17.86 -5.82
CA GLU A 676 14.04 17.93 -6.85
C GLU A 676 15.26 17.08 -6.49
N ALA A 677 15.82 17.32 -5.30
CA ALA A 677 16.98 16.59 -4.82
C ALA A 677 16.70 15.07 -4.75
N ARG A 678 15.49 14.68 -4.34
CA ARG A 678 15.06 13.28 -4.31
C ARG A 678 14.93 12.69 -5.71
N LEU A 679 14.30 13.40 -6.66
CA LEU A 679 14.16 12.96 -8.05
C LEU A 679 15.51 12.85 -8.76
N MET A 680 16.45 13.75 -8.49
CA MET A 680 17.82 13.68 -9.01
C MET A 680 18.59 12.45 -8.47
N ARG A 681 18.36 12.07 -7.21
CA ARG A 681 18.91 10.83 -6.64
C ARG A 681 18.28 9.60 -7.27
N GLU A 682 16.95 9.56 -7.34
CA GLU A 682 16.22 8.43 -7.94
C GLU A 682 16.56 8.25 -9.42
N ARG A 683 16.76 9.35 -10.15
CA ARG A 683 17.29 9.36 -11.52
C ARG A 683 18.63 8.65 -11.63
N ALA A 684 19.56 8.93 -10.71
CA ALA A 684 20.90 8.34 -10.72
C ALA A 684 20.86 6.86 -10.31
N VAL A 685 20.09 6.53 -9.26
CA VAL A 685 19.82 5.14 -8.82
C VAL A 685 19.21 4.30 -9.94
N LEU A 686 18.29 4.87 -10.72
CA LEU A 686 17.69 4.21 -11.88
C LEU A 686 18.77 3.76 -12.90
N GLN A 687 19.79 4.58 -13.12
CA GLN A 687 20.89 4.27 -14.05
C GLN A 687 21.83 3.22 -13.47
N GLU A 688 22.21 3.36 -12.20
CA GLU A 688 23.04 2.37 -11.51
C GLU A 688 22.38 0.99 -11.54
N TRP A 689 21.08 0.94 -11.26
CA TRP A 689 20.31 -0.29 -11.33
C TRP A 689 20.28 -0.85 -12.76
N MET A 690 20.04 -0.02 -13.77
CA MET A 690 20.03 -0.47 -15.17
C MET A 690 21.39 -1.01 -15.60
N LEU A 691 22.49 -0.37 -15.21
CA LEU A 691 23.85 -0.85 -15.47
C LEU A 691 24.06 -2.22 -14.83
N ALA A 692 23.80 -2.34 -13.54
CA ALA A 692 23.98 -3.60 -12.81
C ALA A 692 23.10 -4.72 -13.37
N GLU A 693 21.84 -4.44 -13.70
CA GLU A 693 20.90 -5.40 -14.27
C GLU A 693 21.31 -5.81 -15.69
N TRP A 694 21.71 -4.85 -16.53
CA TRP A 694 22.19 -5.10 -17.88
C TRP A 694 23.46 -5.95 -17.89
N ASP A 695 24.46 -5.60 -17.07
CA ASP A 695 25.70 -6.35 -16.97
C ASP A 695 25.41 -7.77 -16.49
N SER A 696 24.57 -7.92 -15.47
CA SER A 696 24.16 -9.24 -14.97
C SER A 696 23.47 -10.08 -16.04
N ALA A 697 22.51 -9.51 -16.77
CA ALA A 697 21.76 -10.22 -17.81
C ALA A 697 22.64 -10.54 -19.05
N SER A 698 23.60 -9.67 -19.39
CA SER A 698 24.43 -9.76 -20.60
C SER A 698 25.69 -10.60 -20.41
N VAL A 699 26.27 -10.59 -19.21
CA VAL A 699 27.53 -11.30 -18.89
C VAL A 699 27.28 -12.75 -18.50
N CYS A 700 26.08 -13.10 -18.03
CA CYS A 700 25.67 -14.46 -17.70
C CYS A 700 25.59 -15.37 -18.94
N LYS A 701 26.74 -15.71 -19.53
CA LYS A 701 26.88 -16.71 -20.60
C LYS A 701 26.85 -18.11 -19.98
N PHE A 702 25.64 -18.64 -19.84
CA PHE A 702 25.47 -20.02 -19.41
C PHE A 702 25.85 -21.00 -20.52
N ALA A 703 26.46 -22.13 -20.15
CA ALA A 703 26.67 -23.25 -21.06
C ALA A 703 25.34 -23.90 -21.50
N ASP A 704 24.26 -23.67 -20.75
CA ASP A 704 22.91 -24.15 -21.06
C ASP A 704 22.19 -23.21 -22.07
N PRO A 705 21.86 -23.70 -23.28
CA PRO A 705 21.11 -22.94 -24.28
C PRO A 705 19.76 -22.44 -23.77
N VAL A 706 19.11 -23.16 -22.85
CA VAL A 706 17.79 -22.77 -22.32
C VAL A 706 17.92 -21.49 -21.53
N MET A 707 18.83 -21.45 -20.56
CA MET A 707 19.04 -20.24 -19.75
C MET A 707 19.53 -19.07 -20.59
N SER A 708 20.37 -19.31 -21.60
CA SER A 708 20.82 -18.26 -22.51
C SER A 708 19.67 -17.60 -23.28
N PHE A 709 18.63 -18.35 -23.67
CA PHE A 709 17.45 -17.78 -24.34
C PHE A 709 16.66 -16.85 -23.41
N HIS A 710 16.42 -17.28 -22.16
CA HIS A 710 15.63 -16.50 -21.20
C HIS A 710 16.35 -15.24 -20.76
N LEU A 711 17.67 -15.30 -20.57
CA LEU A 711 18.45 -14.10 -20.28
C LEU A 711 18.59 -13.17 -21.47
N GLY A 712 18.68 -13.70 -22.69
CA GLY A 712 18.57 -12.87 -23.90
C GLY A 712 17.24 -12.13 -23.97
N SER A 713 16.13 -12.83 -23.68
CA SER A 713 14.79 -12.21 -23.62
C SER A 713 14.71 -11.13 -22.53
N ARG A 714 15.34 -11.35 -21.37
CA ARG A 714 15.45 -10.34 -20.31
C ARG A 714 16.28 -9.14 -20.77
N ALA A 715 17.39 -9.37 -21.46
CA ALA A 715 18.21 -8.29 -22.02
C ALA A 715 17.38 -7.46 -23.03
N ASP A 716 16.63 -8.10 -23.92
CA ASP A 716 15.74 -7.41 -24.87
C ASP A 716 14.67 -6.56 -24.16
N GLU A 717 14.09 -7.05 -23.06
CA GLU A 717 13.17 -6.28 -22.22
C GLU A 717 13.86 -5.03 -21.64
N LEU A 718 15.08 -5.18 -21.11
CA LEU A 718 15.85 -4.06 -20.55
C LEU A 718 16.21 -3.02 -21.61
N VAL A 719 16.53 -3.45 -22.85
CA VAL A 719 16.74 -2.53 -23.97
C VAL A 719 15.50 -1.68 -24.21
N ASN A 720 14.33 -2.32 -24.31
CA ASN A 720 13.07 -1.63 -24.55
C ASN A 720 12.74 -0.62 -23.44
N ILE A 721 12.93 -1.01 -22.18
CA ILE A 721 12.75 -0.15 -21.01
C ILE A 721 13.74 1.03 -21.05
N CYS A 722 15.01 0.76 -21.35
CA CYS A 722 16.07 1.76 -21.34
C CYS A 722 15.87 2.85 -22.40
N VAL A 723 15.31 2.51 -23.58
CA VAL A 723 14.95 3.49 -24.62
C VAL A 723 13.96 4.52 -24.06
N ILE A 724 12.90 4.05 -23.41
CA ILE A 724 11.86 4.90 -22.83
C ILE A 724 12.44 5.73 -21.69
N TRP A 725 13.16 5.08 -20.78
CA TRP A 725 13.74 5.75 -19.62
C TRP A 725 14.69 6.86 -20.06
N ARG A 726 15.71 6.59 -20.88
CA ARG A 726 16.67 7.60 -21.38
C ARG A 726 15.97 8.83 -21.94
N LYS A 727 14.96 8.63 -22.80
CA LYS A 727 14.19 9.73 -23.39
C LYS A 727 13.47 10.57 -22.33
N LYS A 728 12.82 9.94 -21.37
CA LYS A 728 11.97 10.65 -20.38
C LYS A 728 12.77 11.35 -19.30
N VAL A 729 13.90 10.78 -18.88
CA VAL A 729 14.62 11.26 -17.71
C VAL A 729 15.78 12.22 -18.05
N GLN A 730 16.03 12.49 -19.34
CA GLN A 730 17.14 13.35 -19.80
C GLN A 730 17.08 14.79 -19.27
N CYS A 731 15.89 15.29 -18.95
CA CYS A 731 15.69 16.64 -18.39
C CYS A 731 15.96 16.72 -16.88
N ILE A 732 16.18 15.58 -16.23
CA ILE A 732 16.42 15.48 -14.79
C ILE A 732 17.93 15.36 -14.57
N PRO A 733 18.56 16.33 -13.88
CA PRO A 733 19.96 16.24 -13.50
C PRO A 733 20.23 14.99 -12.63
N CYS A 734 21.42 14.43 -12.72
CA CYS A 734 21.83 13.35 -11.82
C CYS A 734 22.38 13.96 -10.53
N ALA A 735 22.03 13.38 -9.37
CA ALA A 735 22.56 13.84 -8.09
C ALA A 735 24.07 13.61 -7.91
N TRP A 736 24.66 12.70 -8.69
CA TRP A 736 26.10 12.47 -8.76
C TRP A 736 26.54 12.22 -10.21
N PRO A 737 27.84 12.38 -10.53
CA PRO A 737 28.35 12.12 -11.87
C PRO A 737 28.03 10.70 -12.33
N MET A 738 27.32 10.60 -13.45
CA MET A 738 26.98 9.34 -14.11
C MET A 738 27.54 9.34 -15.53
N THR A 739 27.88 8.15 -16.03
CA THR A 739 28.34 8.00 -17.41
C THR A 739 27.23 8.38 -18.40
N ALA A 740 27.60 9.04 -19.49
CA ALA A 740 26.65 9.43 -20.53
C ALA A 740 25.97 8.20 -21.16
N SER A 741 26.72 7.10 -21.31
CA SER A 741 26.19 5.80 -21.71
C SER A 741 25.98 4.92 -20.47
N TRP A 742 24.79 4.35 -20.32
CA TRP A 742 24.40 3.47 -19.22
C TRP A 742 23.43 2.38 -19.69
N GLY A 743 23.70 1.14 -19.28
CA GLY A 743 22.94 -0.03 -19.74
C GLY A 743 23.35 -0.48 -21.16
N PRO A 744 22.40 -0.81 -22.05
CA PRO A 744 22.68 -1.30 -23.40
C PRO A 744 23.50 -0.33 -24.26
N SER A 745 24.22 -0.89 -25.24
CA SER A 745 24.97 -0.11 -26.25
C SER A 745 24.05 0.80 -27.04
N ASP A 746 24.55 1.96 -27.47
CA ASP A 746 23.76 2.93 -28.24
C ASP A 746 23.23 2.36 -29.55
N GLU A 747 23.96 1.44 -30.20
CA GLU A 747 23.49 0.72 -31.40
C GLU A 747 22.23 -0.11 -31.11
N ALA A 748 22.25 -0.92 -30.05
CA ALA A 748 21.09 -1.71 -29.62
C ALA A 748 19.87 -0.85 -29.28
N LEU A 749 20.10 0.31 -28.64
CA LEU A 749 19.02 1.26 -28.30
C LEU A 749 18.41 1.90 -29.55
N VAL A 750 19.23 2.28 -30.53
CA VAL A 750 18.77 2.81 -31.82
C VAL A 750 17.93 1.77 -32.55
N GLN A 751 18.39 0.53 -32.63
CA GLN A 751 17.66 -0.56 -33.28
C GLN A 751 16.32 -0.85 -32.60
N ALA A 752 16.28 -0.85 -31.27
CA ALA A 752 15.05 -1.03 -30.50
C ALA A 752 14.09 0.15 -30.68
N ALA A 753 14.59 1.39 -30.66
CA ALA A 753 13.77 2.58 -30.91
C ALA A 753 13.12 2.55 -32.30
N PHE A 754 13.84 2.13 -33.34
CA PHE A 754 13.28 1.94 -34.68
C PHE A 754 12.20 0.86 -34.70
N SER A 755 12.40 -0.24 -33.98
CA SER A 755 11.42 -1.32 -33.87
C SER A 755 10.14 -0.85 -33.15
N GLN A 756 10.30 -0.11 -32.05
CA GLN A 756 9.19 0.48 -31.28
C GLN A 756 8.40 1.50 -32.10
N ALA A 757 9.08 2.38 -32.84
CA ALA A 757 8.40 3.35 -33.71
C ALA A 757 7.57 2.65 -34.78
N ARG A 758 8.09 1.56 -35.39
CA ARG A 758 7.34 0.76 -36.37
C ARG A 758 6.12 0.08 -35.78
N SER A 759 6.13 -0.27 -34.49
CA SER A 759 4.94 -0.77 -33.79
C SER A 759 3.98 0.34 -33.37
N SER A 760 4.45 1.51 -32.95
CA SER A 760 3.59 2.60 -32.45
C SER A 760 2.83 3.32 -33.55
N PHE A 761 3.28 3.28 -34.81
CA PHE A 761 2.51 3.73 -35.99
C PHE A 761 1.18 2.97 -36.19
N ARG A 762 0.82 2.02 -35.30
CA ARG A 762 -0.45 1.29 -35.29
C ARG A 762 -1.36 1.61 -34.09
N ASP A 763 -0.87 2.31 -33.06
CA ASP A 763 -1.57 2.54 -31.79
C ASP A 763 -1.47 4.03 -31.35
N GLU A 764 -1.70 4.98 -32.26
CA GLU A 764 -1.92 6.39 -31.90
C GLU A 764 -3.39 6.58 -31.54
N ASP A 765 -3.79 6.28 -30.30
CA ASP A 765 -5.02 6.76 -29.65
C ASP A 765 -5.07 6.12 -28.23
N ASP A 766 -4.61 6.81 -27.17
CA ASP A 766 -5.12 6.65 -25.78
C ASP A 766 -4.32 7.39 -24.68
N ASP A 767 -3.14 7.96 -24.96
CA ASP A 767 -2.27 8.50 -23.89
C ASP A 767 -2.58 9.94 -23.42
N ASP A 768 -3.68 10.57 -23.86
CA ASP A 768 -3.97 12.00 -23.58
C ASP A 768 -5.13 12.27 -22.59
N GLU A 769 -5.75 11.24 -22.00
CA GLU A 769 -6.94 11.42 -21.15
C GLU A 769 -6.67 11.81 -19.68
N SER A 770 -5.50 12.38 -19.35
CA SER A 770 -5.19 12.83 -17.98
C SER A 770 -4.89 14.32 -17.80
N LEU A 771 -5.01 15.11 -18.88
CA LEU A 771 -4.73 16.56 -18.85
C LEU A 771 -5.96 17.48 -18.75
N GLU A 772 -7.19 16.95 -18.71
CA GLU A 772 -8.41 17.80 -18.61
C GLU A 772 -9.07 17.86 -17.22
N GLY A 773 -8.48 17.24 -16.20
CA GLY A 773 -9.06 17.23 -14.85
C GLY A 773 -8.92 18.54 -14.04
N ASP A 774 -8.01 19.45 -14.43
CA ASP A 774 -7.55 20.53 -13.54
C ASP A 774 -8.02 21.94 -13.96
N ARG A 775 -9.13 22.03 -14.72
CA ARG A 775 -9.81 23.31 -15.04
C ARG A 775 -11.24 23.43 -14.53
N ARG A 776 -11.73 22.48 -13.73
CA ARG A 776 -13.01 22.63 -13.02
C ARG A 776 -12.95 21.97 -11.65
N GLY A 777 -12.92 22.79 -10.61
CA GLY A 777 -13.18 22.36 -9.24
C GLY A 777 -12.56 23.28 -8.22
#